data_AF-A0A7V7FLW4-F1
#
_entry.id   AF-A0A7V7FLW4-F1
#
_cell.length_a   1.000
_cell.length_b   1.000
_cell.length_c   1.000
_cell.angle_alpha   90.00
_cell.angle_beta   90.00
_cell.angle_gamma   90.00
#
_symmetry.space_group_name_H-M   'P 1'
#
loop_
_entity.id
_entity.type
_entity.pdbx_description
1 polymer ?
#
loop_
_entity_poly.entity_id
_entity_poly.type
_entity_poly.pdbx_seq_one_letter_code
_entity_poly.pdbx_strand_id
1 'polypeptide(L)'
;MARENTNVFQETVLHDWHAAHGAKMVAFGGWRMPVQYETGIIREHLATRRHSGLFDVSHMGRFRIHGRRAEDFLLYVLTNNAKALPPSHAHYTFLANDSGGAIDDAYLYKLAEDDFLLVVNAANRQKDWQWLTRHNNDGVAMVDVTEELAMLSLQGPGSAEILARVVNREDFPETKRNRLSVAAMDAHEVIVARSGYTGESVCFELFADRDITTELWQRLVDFGAVPVGLGARDSLRLEAGLPLYGHELGDDIENREIPIFANALANRAVRVSARQDYLGKSALERQRQEFTRIKRREPIAPLAERILKHLVQPIAVFDGKKPLRAGFKVYFNDHHVGYVTSGTSVPYTRFYGDGVTASPADGHDLRPIGLALIDSTICYRTDKSIVLQIVDDKGNVFDAELVERNLWPLAPFTRPYTGFKPPRHDQRLGNGDVQALAAKLMQEAGTNTKWRREECVNLIPSEQPTSAYVDRLTMSDPGGRYNEHNRLKALGPDAPDMRYYQGTSFIMDKEEELKTALRTFFDCRQVEARIISGQMANDTVYDALKQFKNRHASSGQPDLISPVLVHDLNKGGHLSAQTAGALKNYVAIDPDTGLPAVEHFLYRKDSPHEIDVETTKKLISDKRPELLIFGRSVIIHKEPVKEIADFIFSEFGEDNPRRPLIMYDAAHVLGLLGKSYQRPLHEGADIVTGSTHKTFFGPQRGVILGNIEAGSPFEPLWSHIETRAFPGHVSNHHLGTMLGLLGATYEMLRYQDDYPSQVIANAKAFARALRGRGSVIEGDPERGFTETHQVLLRTAPAKGGTIAGLLEANNVITNPQAFYDDPSFAAASGVRMGTQEMTRYGMKEENFQELAGLLAEIVADGENKPEGFWLGAVKSLRGGFTTMHYCLP
;
A
#
# COMPACT_ATOMS: atom_id res chain seq x y z
N MET A 1 -22.59 4.83 59.66
CA MET A 1 -21.13 4.97 59.58
C MET A 1 -20.73 4.62 58.16
N ALA A 2 -20.49 5.65 57.34
CA ALA A 2 -20.03 5.50 55.96
C ALA A 2 -18.58 5.00 56.00
N ARG A 3 -18.27 3.92 55.28
CA ARG A 3 -16.89 3.59 54.95
C ARG A 3 -16.46 4.59 53.88
N GLU A 4 -15.61 5.55 54.25
CA GLU A 4 -14.80 6.29 53.29
C GLU A 4 -13.91 5.28 52.55
N ASN A 5 -14.28 4.92 51.33
CA ASN A 5 -13.35 4.29 50.40
C ASN A 5 -12.40 5.39 49.91
N THR A 6 -11.27 5.56 50.61
CA THR A 6 -10.11 6.24 50.05
C THR A 6 -9.53 5.38 48.94
N ASN A 7 -10.05 5.49 47.71
CA ASN A 7 -9.41 4.87 46.55
C ASN A 7 -8.04 5.54 46.36
N VAL A 8 -6.97 4.81 46.67
CA VAL A 8 -5.59 5.21 46.36
C VAL A 8 -5.38 4.96 44.87
N PHE A 9 -5.22 6.02 44.09
CA PHE A 9 -4.93 5.93 42.66
C PHE A 9 -3.42 5.74 42.44
N GLN A 10 -3.05 4.94 41.43
CA GLN A 10 -1.66 4.74 41.04
C GLN A 10 -1.11 5.96 40.27
N GLU A 11 0.21 6.15 40.30
CA GLU A 11 0.90 7.28 39.66
C GLU A 11 1.97 6.75 38.70
N THR A 12 2.04 7.30 37.49
CA THR A 12 3.07 6.92 36.50
C THR A 12 4.43 7.51 36.90
N VAL A 13 5.51 7.00 36.32
CA VAL A 13 6.87 7.56 36.54
C VAL A 13 6.98 9.05 36.14
N LEU A 14 6.08 9.52 35.27
CA LEU A 14 6.03 10.92 34.81
C LEU A 14 5.06 11.79 35.63
N HIS A 15 4.41 11.27 36.67
CA HIS A 15 3.41 12.02 37.45
C HIS A 15 3.93 13.39 37.93
N ASP A 16 5.11 13.40 38.56
CA ASP A 16 5.70 14.62 39.10
C ASP A 16 6.11 15.60 38.00
N TRP A 17 6.56 15.08 36.84
CA TRP A 17 6.84 15.89 35.67
C TRP A 17 5.55 16.57 35.18
N HIS A 18 4.46 15.81 35.01
CA HIS A 18 3.17 16.35 34.56
C HIS A 18 2.65 17.43 35.51
N ALA A 19 2.71 17.18 36.82
CA ALA A 19 2.27 18.13 37.84
C ALA A 19 3.11 19.42 37.83
N ALA A 20 4.42 19.31 37.65
CA ALA A 20 5.32 20.46 37.56
C ALA A 20 5.12 21.29 36.27
N HIS A 21 4.62 20.69 35.20
CA HIS A 21 4.43 21.33 33.88
C HIS A 21 2.96 21.73 33.61
N GLY A 22 2.21 22.03 34.68
CA GLY A 22 0.87 22.62 34.57
C GLY A 22 -0.22 21.67 34.06
N ALA A 23 0.02 20.36 34.09
CA ALA A 23 -0.99 19.39 33.68
C ALA A 23 -2.15 19.32 34.70
N LYS A 24 -3.38 19.27 34.18
CA LYS A 24 -4.56 19.00 35.02
C LYS A 24 -4.71 17.49 35.21
N MET A 25 -4.39 17.00 36.41
CA MET A 25 -4.46 15.57 36.73
C MET A 25 -5.88 15.13 37.10
N VAL A 26 -6.33 13.97 36.58
CA VAL A 26 -7.64 13.36 36.87
C VAL A 26 -7.49 11.86 37.13
N ALA A 27 -8.49 11.26 37.78
CA ALA A 27 -8.57 9.81 37.90
C ALA A 27 -9.02 9.19 36.57
N PHE A 28 -8.25 8.22 36.05
CA PHE A 28 -8.55 7.50 34.82
C PHE A 28 -8.01 6.07 34.90
N GLY A 29 -8.88 5.07 34.75
CA GLY A 29 -8.49 3.65 34.73
C GLY A 29 -7.73 3.16 35.99
N GLY A 30 -7.95 3.78 37.15
CA GLY A 30 -7.21 3.47 38.40
C GLY A 30 -5.94 4.31 38.62
N TRP A 31 -5.60 5.21 37.71
CA TRP A 31 -4.38 6.03 37.74
C TRP A 31 -4.68 7.53 37.79
N ARG A 32 -3.71 8.34 38.25
CA ARG A 32 -3.71 9.80 38.09
C ARG A 32 -3.01 10.17 36.78
N MET A 33 -3.79 10.70 35.83
CA MET A 33 -3.31 11.01 34.48
C MET A 33 -3.60 12.46 34.07
N PRO A 34 -2.77 13.08 33.22
CA PRO A 34 -3.04 14.41 32.67
C PRO A 34 -4.24 14.38 31.71
N VAL A 35 -5.31 15.13 31.99
CA VAL A 35 -6.45 15.28 31.06
C VAL A 35 -6.16 16.29 29.95
N GLN A 36 -5.41 17.34 30.28
CA GLN A 36 -4.93 18.38 29.37
C GLN A 36 -3.81 19.17 30.07
N TYR A 37 -3.02 19.89 29.28
CA TYR A 37 -2.06 20.90 29.70
C TYR A 37 -2.65 22.31 29.51
N GLU A 38 -1.90 23.36 29.87
CA GLU A 38 -2.34 24.75 29.78
C GLU A 38 -2.72 25.18 28.34
N THR A 39 -2.13 24.55 27.33
CA THR A 39 -2.44 24.78 25.91
C THR A 39 -3.87 24.39 25.54
N GLY A 40 -4.47 23.45 26.27
CA GLY A 40 -5.82 22.93 26.08
C GLY A 40 -5.95 21.91 24.94
N ILE A 41 -7.00 21.10 25.05
CA ILE A 41 -7.30 19.93 24.19
C ILE A 41 -7.21 20.24 22.69
N ILE A 42 -7.74 21.38 22.23
CA ILE A 42 -7.75 21.73 20.80
C ILE A 42 -6.33 21.91 20.27
N ARG A 43 -5.47 22.61 21.01
CA ARG A 43 -4.08 22.86 20.57
C ARG A 43 -3.26 21.59 20.61
N GLU A 44 -3.45 20.74 21.62
CA GLU A 44 -2.79 19.45 21.73
C GLU A 44 -3.18 18.49 20.58
N HIS A 45 -4.46 18.44 20.22
CA HIS A 45 -4.93 17.68 19.06
C HIS A 45 -4.28 18.19 17.77
N LEU A 46 -4.33 19.51 17.53
CA LEU A 46 -3.75 20.11 16.33
C LEU A 46 -2.23 19.95 16.27
N ALA A 47 -1.53 19.96 17.41
CA ALA A 47 -0.10 19.71 17.48
C ALA A 47 0.23 18.29 17.00
N THR A 48 -0.55 17.28 17.42
CA THR A 48 -0.41 15.90 16.95
C THR A 48 -0.58 15.79 15.43
N ARG A 49 -1.58 16.50 14.89
CA ARG A 49 -1.92 16.47 13.45
C ARG A 49 -0.95 17.25 12.56
N ARG A 50 -0.42 18.37 13.07
CA ARG A 50 0.44 19.29 12.30
C ARG A 50 1.93 19.00 12.47
N HIS A 51 2.32 18.40 13.59
CA HIS A 51 3.72 18.13 13.91
C HIS A 51 3.87 16.84 14.72
N SER A 52 3.91 16.91 16.05
CA SER A 52 4.09 15.76 16.94
C SER A 52 3.46 15.98 18.31
N GLY A 53 2.63 15.04 18.73
CA GLY A 53 2.11 14.91 20.09
C GLY A 53 2.79 13.76 20.83
N LEU A 54 3.14 13.99 22.10
CA LEU A 54 3.77 13.03 23.00
C LEU A 54 2.82 12.70 24.16
N PHE A 55 2.57 11.43 24.38
CA PHE A 55 1.57 10.95 25.34
C PHE A 55 2.20 9.98 26.33
N ASP A 56 1.87 10.15 27.62
CA ASP A 56 2.17 9.16 28.64
C ASP A 56 1.07 8.09 28.63
N VAL A 57 1.44 6.89 28.20
CA VAL A 57 0.57 5.71 28.19
C VAL A 57 1.05 4.62 29.14
N SER A 58 1.92 4.97 30.08
CA SER A 58 2.51 4.06 31.09
C SER A 58 1.50 3.53 32.12
N HIS A 59 0.23 3.92 32.02
CA HIS A 59 -0.87 3.39 32.84
C HIS A 59 -1.44 2.08 32.26
N MET A 60 -1.21 1.78 30.97
CA MET A 60 -1.68 0.54 30.32
C MET A 60 -0.94 -0.68 30.86
N GLY A 61 -1.58 -1.85 30.92
CA GLY A 61 -0.93 -3.07 31.40
C GLY A 61 0.09 -3.59 30.39
N ARG A 62 1.27 -4.04 30.85
CA ARG A 62 2.30 -4.67 30.01
C ARG A 62 2.67 -6.04 30.57
N PHE A 63 2.35 -7.09 29.85
CA PHE A 63 2.65 -8.47 30.25
C PHE A 63 3.72 -9.05 29.33
N ARG A 64 4.87 -9.39 29.89
CA ARG A 64 5.92 -10.14 29.17
C ARG A 64 5.59 -11.62 29.24
N ILE A 65 5.55 -12.28 28.10
CA ILE A 65 5.15 -13.68 27.94
C ILE A 65 6.24 -14.36 27.13
N HIS A 66 6.91 -15.37 27.71
CA HIS A 66 8.10 -15.94 27.09
C HIS A 66 8.28 -17.45 27.29
N GLY A 67 9.10 -18.04 26.43
CA GLY A 67 9.43 -19.47 26.40
C GLY A 67 8.75 -20.22 25.25
N ARG A 68 9.20 -21.45 24.99
CA ARG A 68 8.85 -22.24 23.78
C ARG A 68 7.35 -22.53 23.57
N ARG A 69 6.51 -22.38 24.61
CA ARG A 69 5.05 -22.56 24.54
C ARG A 69 4.29 -21.24 24.49
N ALA A 70 4.98 -20.10 24.53
CA ALA A 70 4.36 -18.78 24.54
C ALA A 70 3.54 -18.53 23.27
N GLU A 71 4.09 -18.85 22.09
CA GLU A 71 3.37 -18.68 20.83
C GLU A 71 2.08 -19.50 20.79
N ASP A 72 2.12 -20.78 21.15
CA ASP A 72 0.93 -21.66 21.18
C ASP A 72 -0.12 -21.18 22.18
N PHE A 73 0.31 -20.73 23.36
CA PHE A 73 -0.59 -20.16 24.36
C PHE A 73 -1.25 -18.87 23.86
N LEU A 74 -0.46 -17.94 23.31
CA LEU A 74 -0.95 -16.70 22.72
C LEU A 74 -1.90 -16.96 21.56
N LEU A 75 -1.57 -17.93 20.72
CA LEU A 75 -2.42 -18.38 19.63
C LEU A 75 -3.77 -18.92 20.16
N TYR A 76 -3.79 -19.61 21.30
CA TYR A 76 -5.04 -20.10 21.89
C TYR A 76 -5.90 -19.00 22.53
N VAL A 77 -5.30 -18.07 23.28
CA VAL A 77 -6.06 -17.08 24.08
C VAL A 77 -6.37 -15.77 23.36
N LEU A 78 -5.65 -15.45 22.29
CA LEU A 78 -5.84 -14.24 21.50
C LEU A 78 -6.62 -14.55 20.21
N THR A 79 -7.38 -13.58 19.71
CA THR A 79 -8.15 -13.77 18.46
C THR A 79 -7.31 -13.64 17.20
N ASN A 80 -6.21 -12.88 17.22
CA ASN A 80 -5.31 -12.77 16.07
C ASN A 80 -4.29 -13.92 16.05
N ASN A 81 -3.58 -14.09 14.93
CA ASN A 81 -2.68 -15.21 14.73
C ASN A 81 -1.26 -14.87 15.17
N ALA A 82 -0.91 -15.23 16.41
CA ALA A 82 0.44 -15.02 16.95
C ALA A 82 1.54 -15.71 16.13
N LYS A 83 1.24 -16.86 15.50
CA LYS A 83 2.16 -17.60 14.62
C LYS A 83 2.40 -16.89 13.28
N ALA A 84 1.45 -16.09 12.81
CA ALA A 84 1.62 -15.25 11.63
C ALA A 84 2.43 -13.99 11.91
N LEU A 85 2.83 -13.74 13.15
CA LEU A 85 3.58 -12.56 13.56
C LEU A 85 5.08 -12.89 13.55
N PRO A 86 5.88 -12.31 12.64
CA PRO A 86 7.33 -12.48 12.66
C PRO A 86 7.95 -11.77 13.88
N PRO A 87 9.18 -12.13 14.29
CA PRO A 87 9.95 -11.29 15.21
C PRO A 87 10.03 -9.84 14.71
N SER A 88 10.16 -8.90 15.64
CA SER A 88 10.20 -7.46 15.33
C SER A 88 8.90 -6.93 14.68
N HIS A 89 7.77 -7.59 14.95
CA HIS A 89 6.45 -7.15 14.50
C HIS A 89 5.45 -7.10 15.66
N ALA A 90 4.36 -6.37 15.44
CA ALA A 90 3.23 -6.31 16.34
C ALA A 90 1.90 -6.52 15.60
N HIS A 91 0.82 -6.76 16.33
CA HIS A 91 -0.53 -6.63 15.80
C HIS A 91 -1.54 -6.30 16.87
N TYR A 92 -2.68 -5.79 16.42
CA TYR A 92 -3.88 -5.61 17.24
C TYR A 92 -4.64 -6.94 17.34
N THR A 93 -5.18 -7.25 18.52
CA THR A 93 -5.89 -8.50 18.82
C THR A 93 -6.96 -8.27 19.90
N PHE A 94 -7.83 -9.24 20.11
CA PHE A 94 -8.76 -9.27 21.24
C PHE A 94 -8.45 -10.46 22.16
N LEU A 95 -8.83 -10.30 23.42
CA LEU A 95 -9.13 -11.41 24.33
C LEU A 95 -10.64 -11.66 24.23
N ALA A 96 -11.05 -12.82 23.72
CA ALA A 96 -12.45 -13.15 23.53
C ALA A 96 -12.96 -14.13 24.59
N ASN A 97 -14.25 -14.05 24.89
CA ASN A 97 -14.96 -15.08 25.62
C ASN A 97 -15.66 -16.08 24.67
N ASP A 98 -16.34 -17.09 25.24
CA ASP A 98 -16.98 -18.16 24.47
C ASP A 98 -18.13 -17.70 23.57
N SER A 99 -18.79 -16.58 23.88
CA SER A 99 -19.84 -15.96 23.05
C SER A 99 -19.29 -15.04 21.95
N GLY A 100 -17.98 -14.80 21.93
CA GLY A 100 -17.32 -13.91 20.97
C GLY A 100 -17.50 -12.43 21.30
N GLY A 101 -17.78 -12.10 22.56
CA GLY A 101 -17.62 -10.77 23.14
C GLY A 101 -16.18 -10.51 23.57
N ALA A 102 -15.81 -9.24 23.70
CA ALA A 102 -14.47 -8.83 24.11
C ALA A 102 -14.34 -8.80 25.64
N ILE A 103 -13.37 -9.55 26.17
CA ILE A 103 -12.86 -9.36 27.53
C ILE A 103 -12.02 -8.09 27.58
N ASP A 104 -11.13 -7.92 26.60
CA ASP A 104 -10.42 -6.68 26.32
C ASP A 104 -9.92 -6.69 24.86
N ASP A 105 -9.53 -5.53 24.35
CA ASP A 105 -8.63 -5.42 23.21
C ASP A 105 -7.18 -5.20 23.63
N ALA A 106 -6.24 -5.67 22.82
CA ALA A 106 -4.83 -5.67 23.17
C ALA A 106 -3.92 -5.49 21.94
N TYR A 107 -2.65 -5.17 22.21
CA TYR A 107 -1.59 -5.17 21.21
C TYR A 107 -0.52 -6.18 21.60
N LEU A 108 -0.21 -7.13 20.70
CA LEU A 108 0.86 -8.10 20.89
C LEU A 108 2.08 -7.66 20.10
N TYR A 109 3.23 -7.59 20.76
CA TYR A 109 4.55 -7.32 20.17
C TYR A 109 5.40 -8.59 20.29
N LYS A 110 5.90 -9.13 19.17
CA LYS A 110 6.86 -10.25 19.16
C LYS A 110 8.27 -9.67 19.13
N LEU A 111 8.92 -9.63 20.29
CA LEU A 111 10.26 -9.05 20.48
C LEU A 111 11.33 -9.98 19.90
N ALA A 112 11.19 -11.27 20.16
CA ALA A 112 12.02 -12.35 19.61
C ALA A 112 11.16 -13.60 19.36
N GLU A 113 11.76 -14.70 18.89
CA GLU A 113 11.02 -15.92 18.53
C GLU A 113 10.10 -16.43 19.66
N ASP A 114 10.60 -16.45 20.89
CA ASP A 114 9.91 -16.94 22.08
C ASP A 114 9.70 -15.84 23.13
N ASP A 115 9.67 -14.56 22.75
CA ASP A 115 9.55 -13.42 23.68
C ASP A 115 8.55 -12.39 23.16
N PHE A 116 7.51 -12.15 23.94
CA PHE A 116 6.36 -11.34 23.58
C PHE A 116 6.04 -10.32 24.66
N LEU A 117 5.56 -9.16 24.24
CA LEU A 117 4.98 -8.15 25.12
C LEU A 117 3.52 -7.95 24.71
N LEU A 118 2.59 -8.21 25.63
CA LEU A 118 1.16 -7.97 25.45
C LEU A 118 0.76 -6.71 26.22
N VAL A 119 0.27 -5.71 25.49
CA VAL A 119 -0.23 -4.45 26.05
C VAL A 119 -1.74 -4.48 26.12
N VAL A 120 -2.31 -4.28 27.31
CA VAL A 120 -3.75 -4.31 27.61
C VAL A 120 -4.24 -2.99 28.20
N ASN A 121 -5.56 -2.74 28.18
CA ASN A 121 -6.11 -1.49 28.69
C ASN A 121 -5.93 -1.34 30.21
N ALA A 122 -5.66 -0.12 30.66
CA ALA A 122 -5.37 0.17 32.07
C ALA A 122 -6.48 -0.30 33.03
N ALA A 123 -7.74 -0.03 32.68
CA ALA A 123 -8.89 -0.41 33.50
C ALA A 123 -9.11 -1.93 33.59
N ASN A 124 -8.54 -2.70 32.66
CA ASN A 124 -8.74 -4.14 32.53
C ASN A 124 -7.54 -4.97 32.99
N ARG A 125 -6.36 -4.36 33.24
CA ARG A 125 -5.10 -5.04 33.65
C ARG A 125 -5.31 -6.24 34.58
N GLN A 126 -5.97 -6.05 35.72
CA GLN A 126 -6.16 -7.12 36.70
C GLN A 126 -7.10 -8.24 36.21
N LYS A 127 -8.14 -7.87 35.45
CA LYS A 127 -9.10 -8.79 34.84
C LYS A 127 -8.43 -9.63 33.76
N ASP A 128 -7.60 -9.00 32.93
CA ASP A 128 -6.90 -9.68 31.83
C ASP A 128 -5.80 -10.59 32.35
N TRP A 129 -5.07 -10.17 33.38
CA TRP A 129 -4.08 -11.02 34.05
C TRP A 129 -4.72 -12.30 34.61
N GLN A 130 -5.87 -12.17 35.28
CA GLN A 130 -6.62 -13.32 35.80
C GLN A 130 -7.16 -14.21 34.68
N TRP A 131 -7.66 -13.61 33.60
CA TRP A 131 -8.13 -14.34 32.42
C TRP A 131 -7.01 -15.18 31.81
N LEU A 132 -5.87 -14.56 31.50
CA LEU A 132 -4.71 -15.24 30.94
C LEU A 132 -4.18 -16.33 31.88
N THR A 133 -4.07 -16.04 33.17
CA THR A 133 -3.62 -17.02 34.19
C THR A 133 -4.54 -18.24 34.24
N ARG A 134 -5.86 -18.03 34.19
CA ARG A 134 -6.86 -19.11 34.20
C ARG A 134 -6.74 -20.04 32.98
N HIS A 135 -6.34 -19.50 31.83
CA HIS A 135 -6.20 -20.26 30.60
C HIS A 135 -4.76 -20.75 30.34
N ASN A 136 -3.81 -20.41 31.21
CA ASN A 136 -2.41 -20.85 31.12
C ASN A 136 -2.22 -22.26 31.71
N ASN A 137 -2.84 -23.26 31.06
CA ASN A 137 -2.78 -24.66 31.50
C ASN A 137 -1.36 -25.27 31.38
N ASP A 138 -0.53 -24.68 30.52
CA ASP A 138 0.82 -25.12 30.19
C ASP A 138 1.90 -24.44 31.04
N GLY A 139 1.55 -23.58 32.00
CA GLY A 139 2.54 -22.91 32.86
C GLY A 139 3.57 -22.09 32.07
N VAL A 140 3.14 -21.41 31.01
CA VAL A 140 3.93 -20.43 30.26
C VAL A 140 4.40 -19.32 31.22
N ALA A 141 5.65 -18.89 31.08
CA ALA A 141 6.18 -17.81 31.91
C ALA A 141 5.52 -16.48 31.53
N MET A 142 4.88 -15.85 32.50
CA MET A 142 4.22 -14.56 32.35
C MET A 142 4.66 -13.65 33.49
N VAL A 143 5.06 -12.42 33.18
CA VAL A 143 5.45 -11.39 34.14
C VAL A 143 4.74 -10.09 33.83
N ASP A 144 4.16 -9.46 34.84
CA ASP A 144 3.60 -8.13 34.71
C ASP A 144 4.68 -7.06 34.93
N VAL A 145 5.18 -6.50 33.83
CA VAL A 145 6.30 -5.54 33.80
C VAL A 145 5.81 -4.09 33.77
N THR A 146 4.54 -3.85 34.10
CA THR A 146 3.88 -2.53 34.04
C THR A 146 4.64 -1.45 34.83
N GLU A 147 5.21 -1.78 35.98
CA GLU A 147 5.93 -0.81 36.82
C GLU A 147 7.41 -0.68 36.47
N GLU A 148 7.96 -1.62 35.69
CA GLU A 148 9.38 -1.71 35.34
C GLU A 148 9.66 -1.03 33.98
N LEU A 149 8.75 -1.22 33.02
CA LEU A 149 8.89 -0.77 31.64
C LEU A 149 7.83 0.29 31.32
N ALA A 150 8.19 1.56 31.24
CA ALA A 150 7.26 2.63 30.87
C ALA A 150 6.90 2.60 29.37
N MET A 151 5.81 3.28 29.01
CA MET A 151 5.33 3.32 27.62
C MET A 151 4.92 4.73 27.23
N LEU A 152 5.56 5.26 26.20
CA LEU A 152 5.29 6.58 25.63
C LEU A 152 4.74 6.42 24.22
N SER A 153 3.90 7.37 23.77
CA SER A 153 3.42 7.41 22.39
C SER A 153 3.82 8.74 21.74
N LEU A 154 4.62 8.69 20.68
CA LEU A 154 5.03 9.85 19.87
C LEU A 154 4.33 9.78 18.51
N GLN A 155 3.39 10.68 18.27
CA GLN A 155 2.41 10.56 17.18
C GLN A 155 2.38 11.85 16.35
N GLY A 156 2.42 11.73 15.02
CA GLY A 156 2.33 12.88 14.11
C GLY A 156 3.46 12.92 13.06
N PRO A 157 3.30 13.71 11.98
CA PRO A 157 4.25 13.76 10.86
C PRO A 157 5.69 14.14 11.23
N GLY A 158 5.91 14.93 12.28
CA GLY A 158 7.24 15.34 12.77
C GLY A 158 7.95 14.27 13.62
N SER A 159 7.27 13.18 13.98
CA SER A 159 7.73 12.28 15.04
C SER A 159 9.02 11.54 14.68
N ALA A 160 9.20 11.22 13.39
CA ALA A 160 10.39 10.55 12.92
C ALA A 160 11.63 11.47 12.96
N GLU A 161 11.45 12.78 12.75
CA GLU A 161 12.55 13.76 12.85
C GLU A 161 12.98 13.93 14.30
N ILE A 162 12.01 14.09 15.21
CA ILE A 162 12.27 14.24 16.64
C ILE A 162 12.98 13.00 17.19
N LEU A 163 12.45 11.81 16.91
CA LEU A 163 13.01 10.57 17.41
C LEU A 163 14.45 10.35 16.92
N ALA A 164 14.77 10.78 15.70
CA ALA A 164 16.11 10.61 15.11
C ALA A 164 17.17 11.50 15.76
N ARG A 165 16.77 12.43 16.64
CA ARG A 165 17.66 13.23 17.48
C ARG A 165 17.91 12.60 18.86
N VAL A 166 17.12 11.59 19.23
CA VAL A 166 17.19 10.91 20.53
C VAL A 166 17.82 9.53 20.42
N VAL A 167 17.51 8.81 19.33
CA VAL A 167 18.07 7.48 19.04
C VAL A 167 18.67 7.44 17.65
N ASN A 168 19.55 6.47 17.38
CA ASN A 168 20.17 6.34 16.07
C ASN A 168 19.12 6.04 15.00
N ARG A 169 19.17 6.79 13.89
CA ARG A 169 18.21 6.62 12.78
C ARG A 169 18.29 5.24 12.13
N GLU A 170 19.47 4.62 12.13
CA GLU A 170 19.67 3.26 11.61
C GLU A 170 18.96 2.17 12.42
N ASP A 171 18.62 2.46 13.67
CA ASP A 171 17.88 1.57 14.56
C ASP A 171 16.36 1.71 14.40
N PHE A 172 15.87 2.58 13.51
CA PHE A 172 14.43 2.77 13.33
C PHE A 172 13.77 1.49 12.81
N PRO A 173 12.53 1.19 13.25
CA PRO A 173 11.77 0.11 12.66
C PRO A 173 11.45 0.41 11.19
N GLU A 174 11.21 -0.64 10.40
CA GLU A 174 10.65 -0.50 9.06
C GLU A 174 9.38 0.38 9.09
N THR A 175 9.15 1.16 8.03
CA THR A 175 8.18 2.27 8.07
C THR A 175 6.72 1.85 8.10
N LYS A 176 6.44 0.60 7.72
CA LYS A 176 5.11 -0.01 7.81
C LYS A 176 4.64 -0.03 9.26
N ARG A 177 3.34 0.14 9.45
CA ARG A 177 2.73 -0.02 10.78
C ARG A 177 3.02 -1.41 11.34
N ASN A 178 3.11 -1.46 12.66
CA ASN A 178 3.33 -2.64 13.48
C ASN A 178 4.67 -3.33 13.21
N ARG A 179 5.68 -2.57 12.82
CA ARG A 179 7.09 -2.97 12.84
C ARG A 179 7.71 -2.42 14.11
N LEU A 180 8.62 -3.16 14.72
CA LEU A 180 9.37 -2.68 15.88
C LEU A 180 10.85 -3.00 15.73
N SER A 181 11.67 -2.31 16.49
CA SER A 181 13.10 -2.54 16.61
C SER A 181 13.54 -2.14 18.02
N VAL A 182 14.78 -2.47 18.37
CA VAL A 182 15.44 -1.96 19.56
C VAL A 182 16.39 -0.87 19.10
N ALA A 183 16.29 0.32 19.68
CA ALA A 183 17.12 1.46 19.36
C ALA A 183 17.95 1.90 20.56
N ALA A 184 19.21 2.25 20.30
CA ALA A 184 20.09 2.74 21.34
C ALA A 184 19.80 4.22 21.66
N MET A 185 19.60 4.50 22.95
CA MET A 185 19.65 5.84 23.53
C MET A 185 20.83 5.86 24.51
N ASP A 186 21.97 6.40 24.08
CA ASP A 186 23.23 6.33 24.82
C ASP A 186 23.60 4.88 25.21
N ALA A 187 23.62 4.56 26.51
CA ALA A 187 23.91 3.23 27.04
C ALA A 187 22.66 2.36 27.26
N HIS A 188 21.47 2.85 26.90
CA HIS A 188 20.19 2.21 27.16
C HIS A 188 19.49 1.76 25.88
N GLU A 189 18.71 0.70 25.99
CA GLU A 189 17.89 0.19 24.90
C GLU A 189 16.45 0.69 25.06
N VAL A 190 15.86 1.13 23.94
CA VAL A 190 14.45 1.54 23.86
C VAL A 190 13.78 0.72 22.76
N ILE A 191 12.68 0.04 23.08
CA ILE A 191 11.90 -0.65 22.05
C ILE A 191 11.06 0.41 21.33
N VAL A 192 11.23 0.52 20.02
CA VAL A 192 10.55 1.48 19.16
C VAL A 192 9.60 0.74 18.24
N ALA A 193 8.29 0.96 18.37
CA ALA A 193 7.27 0.28 17.58
C ALA A 193 6.41 1.26 16.76
N ARG A 194 6.10 0.92 15.51
CA ARG A 194 5.22 1.69 14.60
C ARG A 194 3.74 1.45 14.87
N SER A 195 3.32 1.69 16.11
CA SER A 195 1.94 1.54 16.58
C SER A 195 1.40 2.86 17.15
N GLY A 196 0.11 2.88 17.49
CA GLY A 196 -0.53 4.07 18.06
C GLY A 196 -2.04 4.12 17.86
N TYR A 197 -2.68 5.01 18.61
CA TYR A 197 -4.14 5.12 18.75
C TYR A 197 -4.69 6.45 18.22
N THR A 198 -3.92 7.17 17.40
CA THR A 198 -4.31 8.51 16.91
C THR A 198 -4.76 8.51 15.44
N GLY A 199 -4.58 7.39 14.72
CA GLY A 199 -4.79 7.34 13.28
C GLY A 199 -3.65 7.92 12.44
N GLU A 200 -2.60 8.48 13.05
CA GLU A 200 -1.45 9.07 12.35
C GLU A 200 -0.68 8.07 11.49
N SER A 201 -0.21 8.52 10.32
CA SER A 201 0.59 7.68 9.42
C SER A 201 2.04 7.54 9.89
N VAL A 202 2.55 8.55 10.60
CA VAL A 202 3.85 8.53 11.27
C VAL A 202 3.59 8.50 12.77
N CYS A 203 3.86 7.35 13.38
CA CYS A 203 3.61 7.08 14.78
C CYS A 203 4.65 6.14 15.36
N PHE A 204 4.97 6.32 16.64
CA PHE A 204 5.85 5.47 17.41
C PHE A 204 5.28 5.25 18.82
N GLU A 205 5.40 4.03 19.32
CA GLU A 205 5.31 3.72 20.74
C GLU A 205 6.70 3.31 21.23
N LEU A 206 7.11 3.89 22.35
CA LEU A 206 8.45 3.75 22.91
C LEU A 206 8.32 3.03 24.24
N PHE A 207 9.02 1.92 24.41
CA PHE A 207 9.11 1.20 25.67
C PHE A 207 10.52 1.36 26.22
N ALA A 208 10.61 1.92 27.42
CA ALA A 208 11.87 2.26 28.06
C ALA A 208 11.83 1.87 29.52
N ASP A 209 12.99 1.49 30.07
CA ASP A 209 13.10 1.22 31.49
C ASP A 209 12.68 2.45 32.31
N ARG A 210 12.03 2.19 33.45
CA ARG A 210 11.51 3.24 34.34
C ARG A 210 12.55 4.33 34.63
N ASP A 211 13.79 3.93 34.90
CA ASP A 211 14.86 4.82 35.36
C ASP A 211 15.26 5.88 34.32
N ILE A 212 15.08 5.61 33.02
CA ILE A 212 15.41 6.54 31.93
C ILE A 212 14.21 7.27 31.35
N THR A 213 13.00 6.92 31.77
CA THR A 213 11.77 7.36 31.10
C THR A 213 11.57 8.87 31.17
N THR A 214 11.85 9.48 32.33
CA THR A 214 11.72 10.95 32.51
C THR A 214 12.72 11.70 31.65
N GLU A 215 13.93 11.17 31.49
CA GLU A 215 14.94 11.75 30.60
C GLU A 215 14.52 11.64 29.12
N LEU A 216 14.10 10.44 28.69
CA LEU A 216 13.59 10.22 27.34
C LEU A 216 12.42 11.17 27.01
N TRP A 217 11.47 11.29 27.94
CA TRP A 217 10.34 12.23 27.81
C TRP A 217 10.82 13.67 27.63
N GLN A 218 11.72 14.14 28.51
CA GLN A 218 12.24 15.50 28.45
C GLN A 218 12.97 15.77 27.13
N ARG A 219 13.85 14.87 26.68
CA ARG A 219 14.57 15.02 25.40
C ARG A 219 13.60 15.15 24.22
N LEU A 220 12.55 14.34 24.17
CA LEU A 220 11.54 14.43 23.11
C LEU A 220 10.81 15.78 23.13
N VAL A 221 10.47 16.29 24.32
CA VAL A 221 9.85 17.62 24.48
C VAL A 221 10.81 18.73 24.06
N ASP A 222 12.08 18.67 24.47
CA ASP A 222 13.10 19.65 24.12
C ASP A 222 13.35 19.72 22.61
N PHE A 223 13.18 18.61 21.90
CA PHE A 223 13.25 18.56 20.43
C PHE A 223 11.93 18.91 19.72
N GLY A 224 10.91 19.35 20.45
CA GLY A 224 9.70 19.95 19.89
C GLY A 224 8.44 19.08 19.95
N ALA A 225 8.48 17.92 20.63
CA ALA A 225 7.26 17.14 20.84
C ALA A 225 6.35 17.85 21.85
N VAL A 226 5.06 17.96 21.54
CA VAL A 226 4.10 18.63 22.43
C VAL A 226 3.48 17.60 23.38
N PRO A 227 3.56 17.77 24.71
CA PRO A 227 2.83 16.93 25.67
C PRO A 227 1.32 16.96 25.42
N VAL A 228 0.68 15.79 25.41
CA VAL A 228 -0.76 15.64 25.11
C VAL A 228 -1.48 14.86 26.22
N GLY A 229 -2.60 15.40 26.68
CA GLY A 229 -3.45 14.78 27.70
C GLY A 229 -4.56 13.88 27.15
N LEU A 230 -5.28 13.24 28.06
CA LEU A 230 -6.36 12.27 27.74
C LEU A 230 -7.50 12.88 26.90
N GLY A 231 -7.82 14.16 27.06
CA GLY A 231 -8.90 14.80 26.30
C GLY A 231 -8.60 14.88 24.80
N ALA A 232 -7.37 15.24 24.44
CA ALA A 232 -6.94 15.25 23.06
C ALA A 232 -6.75 13.81 22.52
N ARG A 233 -6.24 12.88 23.33
CA ARG A 233 -6.20 11.44 22.99
C ARG A 233 -7.59 10.92 22.59
N ASP A 234 -8.63 11.21 23.38
CA ASP A 234 -9.99 10.76 23.08
C ASP A 234 -10.54 11.39 21.79
N SER A 235 -10.23 12.65 21.53
CA SER A 235 -10.61 13.29 20.26
C SER A 235 -9.91 12.69 19.04
N LEU A 236 -8.62 12.33 19.14
CA LEU A 236 -7.82 11.75 18.06
C LEU A 236 -8.25 10.31 17.74
N ARG A 237 -8.54 9.49 18.77
CA ARG A 237 -9.01 8.10 18.56
C ARG A 237 -10.41 8.07 17.95
N LEU A 238 -11.30 8.98 18.37
CA LEU A 238 -12.64 9.14 17.79
C LEU A 238 -12.59 9.55 16.32
N GLU A 239 -11.70 10.50 16.00
CA GLU A 239 -11.47 10.93 14.63
C GLU A 239 -10.93 9.79 13.76
N ALA A 240 -10.05 8.94 14.31
CA ALA A 240 -9.57 7.72 13.64
C ALA A 240 -10.60 6.59 13.58
N GLY A 241 -11.74 6.72 14.26
CA GLY A 241 -12.78 5.69 14.35
C GLY A 241 -12.39 4.46 15.18
N LEU A 242 -11.45 4.62 16.12
CA LEU A 242 -10.97 3.54 16.97
C LEU A 242 -11.91 3.32 18.18
N PRO A 243 -12.28 2.06 18.48
CA PRO A 243 -13.11 1.73 19.63
C PRO A 243 -12.36 1.96 20.94
N LEU A 244 -13.14 2.10 22.01
CA LEU A 244 -12.65 2.05 23.38
C LEU A 244 -13.44 0.99 24.18
N TYR A 245 -12.73 0.19 24.98
CA TYR A 245 -13.37 -0.74 25.90
C TYR A 245 -14.31 -0.02 26.88
N GLY A 246 -15.50 -0.58 27.09
CA GLY A 246 -16.57 0.02 27.89
C GLY A 246 -17.45 1.01 27.11
N HIS A 247 -17.16 1.25 25.82
CA HIS A 247 -17.96 2.09 24.93
C HIS A 247 -18.39 1.34 23.67
N GLU A 248 -17.42 0.86 22.89
CA GLU A 248 -17.64 0.14 21.63
C GLU A 248 -17.32 -1.35 21.73
N LEU A 249 -16.78 -1.79 22.86
CA LEU A 249 -16.40 -3.17 23.19
C LEU A 249 -16.81 -3.45 24.65
N GLY A 250 -17.09 -4.71 24.97
CA GLY A 250 -17.68 -5.10 26.27
C GLY A 250 -19.20 -5.08 26.20
N ASP A 251 -19.85 -4.52 27.21
CA ASP A 251 -21.32 -4.41 27.26
C ASP A 251 -21.80 -3.04 26.75
N ASP A 252 -22.95 -3.01 26.10
CA ASP A 252 -23.63 -1.78 25.69
C ASP A 252 -24.32 -1.09 26.88
N ILE A 253 -24.88 0.11 26.65
CA ILE A 253 -25.57 0.88 27.68
C ILE A 253 -26.81 0.18 28.26
N GLU A 254 -27.32 -0.84 27.58
CA GLU A 254 -28.44 -1.69 28.03
C GLU A 254 -27.95 -2.99 28.70
N ASN A 255 -26.64 -3.07 29.04
CA ASN A 255 -25.94 -4.23 29.61
C ASN A 255 -26.03 -5.49 28.76
N ARG A 256 -26.08 -5.33 27.43
CA ARG A 256 -25.96 -6.46 26.49
C ARG A 256 -24.55 -6.50 25.94
N GLU A 257 -24.00 -7.70 25.90
CA GLU A 257 -22.68 -7.91 25.30
C GLU A 257 -22.65 -7.47 23.83
N ILE A 258 -21.63 -6.68 23.48
CA ILE A 258 -21.34 -6.24 22.12
C ILE A 258 -20.46 -7.31 21.43
N PRO A 259 -20.93 -7.94 20.34
CA PRO A 259 -20.12 -8.87 19.56
C PRO A 259 -18.86 -8.20 19.01
N ILE A 260 -17.70 -8.87 19.03
CA ILE A 260 -16.43 -8.31 18.52
C ILE A 260 -16.57 -7.81 17.07
N PHE A 261 -17.25 -8.56 16.18
CA PHE A 261 -17.48 -8.15 14.79
C PHE A 261 -18.53 -7.05 14.59
N ALA A 262 -19.17 -6.55 15.66
CA ALA A 262 -19.89 -5.28 15.57
C ALA A 262 -18.94 -4.14 15.20
N ASN A 263 -17.64 -4.28 15.49
CA ASN A 263 -16.59 -3.37 15.08
C ASN A 263 -15.84 -3.86 13.83
N ALA A 264 -15.63 -2.96 12.86
CA ALA A 264 -14.94 -3.29 11.61
C ALA A 264 -13.45 -3.69 11.79
N LEU A 265 -12.80 -3.28 12.88
CA LEU A 265 -11.42 -3.67 13.19
C LEU A 265 -11.27 -5.19 13.41
N ALA A 266 -12.35 -5.88 13.81
CA ALA A 266 -12.36 -7.34 13.94
C ALA A 266 -11.92 -8.06 12.67
N ASN A 267 -12.22 -7.49 11.50
CA ASN A 267 -11.81 -8.08 10.21
C ASN A 267 -10.28 -8.13 10.01
N ARG A 268 -9.49 -7.39 10.81
CA ARG A 268 -8.03 -7.41 10.80
C ARG A 268 -7.40 -8.03 12.06
N ALA A 269 -8.21 -8.27 13.10
CA ALA A 269 -7.75 -8.67 14.42
C ALA A 269 -8.29 -10.02 14.89
N VAL A 270 -9.17 -10.64 14.10
CA VAL A 270 -9.63 -12.02 14.29
C VAL A 270 -9.14 -12.85 13.12
N ARG A 271 -8.35 -13.88 13.42
CA ARG A 271 -7.70 -14.71 12.41
C ARG A 271 -8.68 -15.56 11.60
N VAL A 272 -8.19 -16.04 10.46
CA VAL A 272 -8.85 -17.06 9.65
C VAL A 272 -8.02 -18.33 9.77
N SER A 273 -8.50 -19.34 10.52
CA SER A 273 -7.81 -20.63 10.58
C SER A 273 -8.80 -21.79 10.61
N ALA A 274 -8.65 -22.71 9.67
CA ALA A 274 -9.42 -23.94 9.62
C ALA A 274 -8.91 -25.00 10.62
N ARG A 275 -7.62 -24.95 10.99
CA ARG A 275 -6.94 -26.04 11.71
C ARG A 275 -6.74 -25.82 13.21
N GLN A 276 -6.66 -24.56 13.65
CA GLN A 276 -6.29 -24.24 15.04
C GLN A 276 -7.51 -23.78 15.84
N ASP A 277 -7.60 -24.20 17.10
CA ASP A 277 -8.66 -23.81 18.03
C ASP A 277 -8.27 -22.56 18.85
N TYR A 278 -9.27 -21.79 19.31
CA TYR A 278 -9.10 -20.64 20.20
C TYR A 278 -10.38 -20.27 20.92
N LEU A 279 -10.24 -19.52 22.00
CA LEU A 279 -11.35 -19.00 22.78
C LEU A 279 -12.34 -18.23 21.89
N GLY A 280 -13.61 -18.61 21.97
CA GLY A 280 -14.68 -17.99 21.19
C GLY A 280 -14.69 -18.30 19.69
N LYS A 281 -13.85 -19.20 19.17
CA LYS A 281 -13.72 -19.49 17.72
C LYS A 281 -15.07 -19.67 17.01
N SER A 282 -15.91 -20.59 17.48
CA SER A 282 -17.20 -20.90 16.83
C SER A 282 -18.16 -19.71 16.83
N ALA A 283 -18.14 -18.87 17.86
CA ALA A 283 -18.96 -17.66 17.90
C ALA A 283 -18.41 -16.60 16.94
N LEU A 284 -17.11 -16.35 16.97
CA LEU A 284 -16.42 -15.38 16.11
C LEU A 284 -16.53 -15.74 14.62
N GLU A 285 -16.48 -17.02 14.25
CA GLU A 285 -16.68 -17.46 12.87
C GLU A 285 -18.10 -17.16 12.37
N ARG A 286 -19.13 -17.41 13.19
CA ARG A 286 -20.52 -17.07 12.86
C ARG A 286 -20.70 -15.56 12.72
N GLN A 287 -20.15 -14.79 13.67
CA GLN A 287 -20.17 -13.33 13.61
C GLN A 287 -19.47 -12.81 12.33
N ARG A 288 -18.30 -13.35 11.96
CA ARG A 288 -17.57 -12.96 10.74
C ARG A 288 -18.37 -13.24 9.48
N GLN A 289 -18.99 -14.42 9.38
CA GLN A 289 -19.81 -14.79 8.23
C GLN A 289 -20.97 -13.81 8.06
N GLU A 290 -21.68 -13.50 9.14
CA GLU A 290 -22.74 -12.49 9.15
C GLU A 290 -22.23 -11.09 8.80
N PHE A 291 -21.12 -10.64 9.38
CA PHE A 291 -20.48 -9.35 9.06
C PHE A 291 -20.15 -9.24 7.57
N THR A 292 -19.57 -10.30 6.99
CA THR A 292 -19.20 -10.35 5.58
C THR A 292 -20.43 -10.22 4.68
N ARG A 293 -21.51 -10.94 4.99
CA ARG A 293 -22.78 -10.85 4.28
C ARG A 293 -23.40 -9.45 4.36
N ILE A 294 -23.38 -8.82 5.54
CA ILE A 294 -23.85 -7.43 5.74
C ILE A 294 -23.04 -6.48 4.85
N LYS A 295 -21.71 -6.55 4.88
CA LYS A 295 -20.84 -5.67 4.06
C LYS A 295 -21.01 -5.90 2.56
N ARG A 296 -21.25 -7.13 2.12
CA ARG A 296 -21.53 -7.49 0.71
C ARG A 296 -22.99 -7.26 0.30
N ARG A 297 -23.86 -6.88 1.24
CA ARG A 297 -25.30 -6.70 1.02
C ARG A 297 -25.97 -7.96 0.47
N GLU A 298 -25.49 -9.12 0.90
CA GLU A 298 -26.10 -10.41 0.59
C GLU A 298 -27.40 -10.60 1.42
N PRO A 299 -28.40 -11.35 0.91
CA PRO A 299 -29.59 -11.68 1.70
C PRO A 299 -29.19 -12.32 3.04
N ILE A 300 -29.79 -11.88 4.14
CA ILE A 300 -29.51 -12.38 5.50
C ILE A 300 -30.79 -12.36 6.36
N ALA A 301 -30.74 -13.01 7.52
CA ALA A 301 -31.86 -13.10 8.45
C ALA A 301 -32.42 -11.72 8.86
N PRO A 302 -33.72 -11.64 9.23
CA PRO A 302 -34.32 -10.45 9.82
C PRO A 302 -33.54 -9.99 11.06
N LEU A 303 -33.54 -8.68 11.33
CA LEU A 303 -32.75 -8.06 12.41
C LEU A 303 -32.90 -8.76 13.77
N ALA A 304 -34.11 -9.21 14.12
CA ALA A 304 -34.40 -9.88 15.40
C ALA A 304 -33.61 -11.18 15.62
N GLU A 305 -33.26 -11.88 14.53
CA GLU A 305 -32.56 -13.18 14.53
C GLU A 305 -31.05 -13.05 14.32
N ARG A 306 -30.55 -11.84 14.04
CA ARG A 306 -29.11 -11.60 13.80
C ARG A 306 -28.30 -11.74 15.10
N ILE A 307 -27.07 -12.22 14.97
CA ILE A 307 -26.05 -12.11 16.01
C ILE A 307 -25.56 -10.66 16.02
N LEU A 308 -25.25 -10.13 14.84
CA LEU A 308 -24.86 -8.72 14.66
C LEU A 308 -26.09 -7.84 14.46
N LYS A 309 -26.85 -7.61 15.55
CA LYS A 309 -28.01 -6.71 15.53
C LYS A 309 -27.59 -5.27 15.28
N HIS A 310 -26.56 -4.82 15.97
CA HIS A 310 -26.01 -3.48 15.81
C HIS A 310 -24.55 -3.54 15.35
N LEU A 311 -24.13 -2.52 14.62
CA LEU A 311 -22.73 -2.28 14.23
C LEU A 311 -22.27 -0.94 14.78
N VAL A 312 -21.00 -0.88 15.17
CA VAL A 312 -20.32 0.38 15.52
C VAL A 312 -19.99 1.11 14.22
N GLN A 313 -20.55 2.31 14.04
CA GLN A 313 -20.39 3.09 12.83
C GLN A 313 -20.11 4.58 13.14
N PRO A 314 -19.27 5.26 12.34
CA PRO A 314 -18.96 6.66 12.56
C PRO A 314 -20.09 7.57 12.07
N ILE A 315 -20.37 8.59 12.86
CA ILE A 315 -21.39 9.61 12.58
C ILE A 315 -20.81 11.01 12.77
N ALA A 316 -21.29 11.98 12.00
CA ALA A 316 -20.81 13.36 12.05
C ALA A 316 -21.95 14.37 11.92
N VAL A 317 -21.87 15.47 12.65
CA VAL A 317 -22.82 16.59 12.55
C VAL A 317 -22.25 17.62 11.59
N PHE A 318 -22.96 17.88 10.50
CA PHE A 318 -22.57 18.91 9.51
C PHE A 318 -23.27 20.23 9.72
N ASP A 319 -24.52 20.20 10.20
CA ASP A 319 -25.30 21.40 10.52
C ASP A 319 -25.37 21.61 12.03
N GLY A 320 -24.77 22.71 12.50
CA GLY A 320 -24.66 23.06 13.91
C GLY A 320 -23.36 22.63 14.60
N LYS A 321 -23.27 22.95 15.90
CA LYS A 321 -22.04 22.76 16.72
C LYS A 321 -22.27 21.89 17.95
N LYS A 322 -23.40 21.18 18.03
CA LYS A 322 -23.77 20.43 19.21
C LYS A 322 -22.94 19.13 19.29
N PRO A 323 -22.15 18.92 20.36
CA PRO A 323 -21.35 17.72 20.51
C PRO A 323 -22.23 16.48 20.69
N LEU A 324 -21.85 15.38 20.04
CA LEU A 324 -22.38 14.06 20.34
C LEU A 324 -21.86 13.59 21.70
N ARG A 325 -22.65 12.80 22.44
CA ARG A 325 -22.27 12.21 23.74
C ARG A 325 -22.81 10.80 23.87
N ALA A 326 -22.10 9.98 24.64
CA ALA A 326 -22.53 8.63 24.95
C ALA A 326 -23.94 8.61 25.54
N GLY A 327 -24.77 7.67 25.12
CA GLY A 327 -26.15 7.48 25.58
C GLY A 327 -27.21 8.30 24.83
N PHE A 328 -26.82 9.22 23.94
CA PHE A 328 -27.78 9.87 23.05
C PHE A 328 -28.45 8.84 22.14
N LYS A 329 -29.78 8.94 22.00
CA LYS A 329 -30.56 8.00 21.20
C LYS A 329 -30.46 8.35 19.73
N VAL A 330 -30.39 7.33 18.89
CA VAL A 330 -30.29 7.47 17.43
C VAL A 330 -31.56 6.95 16.79
N TYR A 331 -32.15 7.76 15.90
CA TYR A 331 -33.35 7.43 15.16
C TYR A 331 -33.10 7.48 13.66
N PHE A 332 -33.75 6.59 12.92
CA PHE A 332 -33.75 6.58 11.45
C PHE A 332 -35.17 6.27 10.97
N ASN A 333 -35.73 7.14 10.13
CA ASN A 333 -37.14 7.09 9.71
C ASN A 333 -38.11 6.92 10.90
N ASP A 334 -37.96 7.74 11.93
CA ASP A 334 -38.77 7.76 13.17
C ASP A 334 -38.69 6.49 14.04
N HIS A 335 -37.84 5.52 13.69
CA HIS A 335 -37.57 4.34 14.51
C HIS A 335 -36.31 4.53 15.35
N HIS A 336 -36.34 4.11 16.61
CA HIS A 336 -35.15 4.04 17.45
C HIS A 336 -34.27 2.87 17.01
N VAL A 337 -33.03 3.16 16.61
CA VAL A 337 -32.13 2.19 15.95
C VAL A 337 -30.81 2.00 16.69
N GLY A 338 -30.61 2.66 17.84
CA GLY A 338 -29.42 2.48 18.65
C GLY A 338 -28.99 3.74 19.40
N TYR A 339 -27.73 3.76 19.81
CA TYR A 339 -27.18 4.80 20.69
C TYR A 339 -25.82 5.29 20.20
N VAL A 340 -25.54 6.56 20.47
CA VAL A 340 -24.17 7.09 20.41
C VAL A 340 -23.37 6.44 21.53
N THR A 341 -22.23 5.82 21.21
CA THR A 341 -21.34 5.16 22.18
C THR A 341 -20.23 6.09 22.65
N SER A 342 -19.73 6.93 21.75
CA SER A 342 -18.71 7.94 22.03
C SER A 342 -18.92 9.16 21.13
N GLY A 343 -18.60 10.36 21.62
CA GLY A 343 -18.72 11.56 20.81
C GLY A 343 -18.08 12.81 21.41
N THR A 344 -17.55 13.67 20.54
CA THR A 344 -17.01 14.97 20.91
C THR A 344 -16.88 15.90 19.70
N SER A 345 -16.47 17.15 19.94
CA SER A 345 -16.09 18.08 18.87
C SER A 345 -14.59 18.02 18.65
N VAL A 346 -14.17 17.72 17.42
CA VAL A 346 -12.75 17.63 17.06
C VAL A 346 -12.34 18.78 16.15
N PRO A 347 -11.11 19.33 16.31
CA PRO A 347 -10.60 20.34 15.41
C PRO A 347 -10.11 19.70 14.10
N TYR A 348 -10.39 20.36 12.97
CA TYR A 348 -9.88 19.95 11.67
C TYR A 348 -9.29 21.13 10.90
N THR A 349 -8.23 20.86 10.14
CA THR A 349 -7.59 21.84 9.25
C THR A 349 -8.48 22.13 8.05
N ARG A 350 -8.69 23.42 7.73
CA ARG A 350 -9.35 23.81 6.48
C ARG A 350 -8.42 23.57 5.30
N PHE A 351 -8.94 23.21 4.13
CA PHE A 351 -8.15 23.00 2.91
C PHE A 351 -8.62 23.96 1.80
N TYR A 352 -7.68 24.47 1.01
CA TYR A 352 -7.93 25.22 -0.23
C TYR A 352 -7.90 24.27 -1.43
N GLY A 353 -8.96 24.26 -2.25
CA GLY A 353 -9.11 23.34 -3.38
C GLY A 353 -9.87 22.05 -3.03
N ASP A 354 -10.01 21.14 -4.00
CA ASP A 354 -10.72 19.86 -3.86
C ASP A 354 -9.79 18.67 -4.16
N GLY A 355 -10.05 17.51 -3.55
CA GLY A 355 -9.32 16.29 -3.85
C GLY A 355 -7.84 16.31 -3.43
N VAL A 356 -7.01 15.44 -4.01
CA VAL A 356 -5.60 15.24 -3.61
C VAL A 356 -4.71 16.48 -3.78
N THR A 357 -5.12 17.46 -4.59
CA THR A 357 -4.38 18.71 -4.83
C THR A 357 -4.68 19.80 -3.81
N ALA A 358 -5.66 19.60 -2.92
CA ALA A 358 -6.00 20.64 -1.95
C ALA A 358 -4.86 20.85 -0.93
N SER A 359 -4.58 22.10 -0.57
CA SER A 359 -3.52 22.47 0.37
C SER A 359 -4.09 22.91 1.72
N PRO A 360 -3.44 22.60 2.86
CA PRO A 360 -3.91 23.03 4.18
C PRO A 360 -3.89 24.56 4.31
N ALA A 361 -4.86 25.11 5.05
CA ALA A 361 -4.89 26.50 5.48
C ALA A 361 -4.35 26.63 6.92
N ASP A 362 -3.96 27.84 7.31
CA ASP A 362 -3.46 28.11 8.67
C ASP A 362 -4.55 27.91 9.74
N GLY A 363 -5.81 28.16 9.37
CA GLY A 363 -6.97 28.06 10.25
C GLY A 363 -7.47 26.62 10.49
N HIS A 364 -8.25 26.46 11.55
CA HIS A 364 -9.00 25.24 11.84
C HIS A 364 -10.48 25.55 12.08
N ASP A 365 -11.33 24.53 12.04
CA ASP A 365 -12.72 24.59 12.51
C ASP A 365 -13.01 23.39 13.42
N LEU A 366 -14.19 23.34 14.04
CA LEU A 366 -14.62 22.23 14.89
C LEU A 366 -15.76 21.46 14.24
N ARG A 367 -15.71 20.12 14.31
CA ARG A 367 -16.82 19.26 13.92
C ARG A 367 -17.22 18.31 15.05
N PRO A 368 -18.51 18.27 15.44
CA PRO A 368 -19.02 17.17 16.24
C PRO A 368 -18.98 15.85 15.47
N ILE A 369 -18.28 14.86 16.02
CA ILE A 369 -18.18 13.51 15.49
C ILE A 369 -18.41 12.50 16.61
N GLY A 370 -18.70 11.26 16.23
CA GLY A 370 -18.85 10.17 17.18
C GLY A 370 -18.85 8.80 16.53
N LEU A 371 -18.99 7.81 17.39
CA LEU A 371 -19.29 6.43 17.05
C LEU A 371 -20.68 6.12 17.61
N ALA A 372 -21.46 5.36 16.86
CA ALA A 372 -22.77 4.90 17.28
C ALA A 372 -22.92 3.40 17.04
N LEU A 373 -23.51 2.70 18.00
CA LEU A 373 -23.90 1.31 17.89
C LEU A 373 -25.35 1.30 17.41
N ILE A 374 -25.55 1.03 16.11
CA ILE A 374 -26.85 1.15 15.44
C ILE A 374 -27.19 -0.07 14.58
N ASP A 375 -28.46 -0.25 14.25
CA ASP A 375 -28.98 -1.39 13.49
C ASP A 375 -28.12 -1.74 12.27
N SER A 376 -27.77 -3.01 12.13
CA SER A 376 -26.91 -3.51 11.06
C SER A 376 -27.58 -3.50 9.68
N THR A 377 -28.85 -3.11 9.60
CA THR A 377 -29.58 -2.82 8.34
C THR A 377 -29.24 -1.45 7.78
N ILE A 378 -28.71 -0.55 8.60
CA ILE A 378 -28.32 0.81 8.22
C ILE A 378 -26.82 0.81 8.01
N CYS A 379 -26.40 0.93 6.75
CA CYS A 379 -24.99 0.92 6.38
C CYS A 379 -24.69 2.11 5.46
N TYR A 380 -23.50 2.71 5.62
CA TYR A 380 -23.03 3.79 4.77
C TYR A 380 -23.20 3.50 3.27
N ARG A 381 -23.50 4.55 2.50
CA ARG A 381 -23.75 4.51 1.06
C ARG A 381 -22.96 5.60 0.35
N THR A 382 -22.33 5.23 -0.76
CA THR A 382 -21.60 6.15 -1.62
C THR A 382 -22.50 6.90 -2.61
N ASP A 383 -23.77 6.48 -2.73
CA ASP A 383 -24.73 7.00 -3.68
C ASP A 383 -25.86 7.82 -3.04
N LYS A 384 -26.03 7.77 -1.71
CA LYS A 384 -26.93 8.65 -0.97
C LYS A 384 -26.43 8.95 0.44
N SER A 385 -26.74 10.13 0.97
CA SER A 385 -26.60 10.44 2.39
C SER A 385 -27.59 9.63 3.23
N ILE A 386 -27.20 9.28 4.45
CA ILE A 386 -28.04 8.65 5.47
C ILE A 386 -28.03 9.59 6.69
N VAL A 387 -29.13 10.33 6.84
CA VAL A 387 -29.34 11.26 7.96
C VAL A 387 -29.98 10.48 9.11
N LEU A 388 -29.43 10.68 10.31
CA LEU A 388 -29.85 10.10 11.57
C LEU A 388 -30.30 11.22 12.50
N GLN A 389 -31.46 11.07 13.13
CA GLN A 389 -31.93 11.99 14.15
C GLN A 389 -31.36 11.60 15.51
N ILE A 390 -30.67 12.53 16.16
CA ILE A 390 -30.07 12.35 17.47
C ILE A 390 -30.91 13.05 18.52
N VAL A 391 -31.28 12.32 19.57
CA VAL A 391 -32.02 12.85 20.73
C VAL A 391 -31.10 12.86 21.94
N ASP A 392 -30.84 14.05 22.48
CA ASP A 392 -30.03 14.21 23.69
C ASP A 392 -30.77 13.80 24.97
N ASP A 393 -30.04 13.83 26.09
CA ASP A 393 -30.54 13.54 27.44
C ASP A 393 -31.66 14.50 27.91
N LYS A 394 -31.81 15.66 27.25
CA LYS A 394 -32.83 16.68 27.52
C LYS A 394 -34.01 16.61 26.54
N GLY A 395 -34.01 15.66 25.61
CA GLY A 395 -35.06 15.48 24.60
C GLY A 395 -34.93 16.41 23.38
N ASN A 396 -33.83 17.16 23.23
CA ASN A 396 -33.62 17.99 22.05
C ASN A 396 -33.16 17.13 20.87
N VAL A 397 -33.75 17.39 19.70
CA VAL A 397 -33.46 16.67 18.45
C VAL A 397 -32.53 17.48 17.55
N PHE A 398 -31.57 16.81 16.92
CA PHE A 398 -30.70 17.38 15.89
C PHE A 398 -30.17 16.29 14.96
N ASP A 399 -29.76 16.65 13.75
CA ASP A 399 -29.33 15.70 12.74
C ASP A 399 -27.83 15.41 12.79
N ALA A 400 -27.48 14.15 12.53
CA ALA A 400 -26.14 13.71 12.20
C ALA A 400 -26.19 12.86 10.92
N GLU A 401 -25.10 12.77 10.18
CA GLU A 401 -24.98 11.87 9.03
C GLU A 401 -24.14 10.64 9.39
N LEU A 402 -24.55 9.48 8.90
CA LEU A 402 -23.72 8.29 8.87
C LEU A 402 -22.61 8.47 7.83
N VAL A 403 -21.36 8.44 8.26
CA VAL A 403 -20.19 8.62 7.39
C VAL A 403 -19.42 7.31 7.24
N GLU A 404 -18.59 7.21 6.21
CA GLU A 404 -17.70 6.04 6.08
C GLU A 404 -16.59 6.07 7.13
N ARG A 405 -16.08 7.27 7.38
CA ARG A 405 -14.96 7.58 8.26
C ARG A 405 -15.03 9.05 8.64
N ASN A 406 -14.61 9.39 9.86
CA ASN A 406 -14.50 10.78 10.31
C ASN A 406 -13.29 11.50 9.69
N LEU A 407 -12.26 10.74 9.31
CA LEU A 407 -10.99 11.21 8.78
C LEU A 407 -10.56 10.42 7.54
N TRP A 408 -9.99 11.10 6.55
CA TRP A 408 -9.25 10.47 5.45
C TRP A 408 -7.75 10.46 5.75
N PRO A 409 -7.14 9.28 5.95
CA PRO A 409 -5.70 9.16 6.09
C PRO A 409 -5.06 9.31 4.71
N LEU A 410 -4.61 10.52 4.38
CA LEU A 410 -3.71 10.79 3.27
C LEU A 410 -2.57 11.65 3.81
N ALA A 411 -1.33 11.30 3.49
CA ALA A 411 -0.18 12.09 3.90
C ALA A 411 -0.01 13.32 2.98
N PRO A 412 0.76 14.35 3.40
CA PRO A 412 1.29 14.58 4.75
C PRO A 412 0.25 14.99 5.81
N PHE A 413 -0.98 15.34 5.40
CA PHE A 413 -1.99 15.87 6.30
C PHE A 413 -3.30 15.08 6.24
N THR A 414 -3.74 14.62 7.40
CA THR A 414 -5.07 14.04 7.59
C THR A 414 -6.16 15.02 7.15
N ARG A 415 -7.07 14.56 6.29
CA ARG A 415 -8.14 15.39 5.73
C ARG A 415 -9.47 15.08 6.42
N PRO A 416 -10.25 16.09 6.83
CA PRO A 416 -11.60 15.86 7.35
C PRO A 416 -12.49 15.32 6.24
N TYR A 417 -13.41 14.42 6.58
CA TYR A 417 -14.50 14.07 5.66
C TYR A 417 -15.41 15.29 5.45
N THR A 418 -15.68 15.71 4.22
CA THR A 418 -16.39 16.98 3.93
C THR A 418 -17.92 16.84 3.76
N GLY A 419 -18.50 15.75 4.27
CA GLY A 419 -19.91 15.43 4.02
C GLY A 419 -20.10 14.61 2.75
N PHE A 420 -21.31 14.08 2.58
CA PHE A 420 -21.69 13.40 1.34
C PHE A 420 -21.74 14.41 0.18
N LYS A 421 -20.91 14.20 -0.85
CA LYS A 421 -21.05 14.87 -2.15
C LYS A 421 -21.65 13.87 -3.13
N PRO A 422 -22.83 14.11 -3.73
CA PRO A 422 -23.38 13.20 -4.73
C PRO A 422 -22.40 13.06 -5.90
N PRO A 423 -22.24 11.85 -6.47
CA PRO A 423 -21.45 11.68 -7.68
C PRO A 423 -21.98 12.60 -8.79
N ARG A 424 -21.09 13.22 -9.58
CA ARG A 424 -21.45 14.11 -10.72
C ARG A 424 -22.09 13.37 -11.92
N HIS A 425 -22.63 12.15 -11.74
CA HIS A 425 -22.84 11.19 -12.83
C HIS A 425 -24.22 11.22 -13.52
N ASP A 426 -25.15 12.09 -13.13
CA ASP A 426 -26.52 12.05 -13.68
C ASP A 426 -26.83 13.10 -14.75
N GLN A 427 -25.84 13.88 -15.21
CA GLN A 427 -26.05 14.81 -16.31
C GLN A 427 -26.10 14.06 -17.65
N ARG A 428 -27.29 13.96 -18.24
CA ARG A 428 -27.46 13.51 -19.62
C ARG A 428 -27.08 14.64 -20.57
N LEU A 429 -26.27 14.34 -21.58
CA LEU A 429 -25.97 15.27 -22.67
C LEU A 429 -27.27 15.63 -23.39
N GLY A 430 -27.59 16.92 -23.47
CA GLY A 430 -28.67 17.41 -24.31
C GLY A 430 -28.28 17.30 -25.79
N ASN A 431 -29.19 16.83 -26.65
CA ASN A 431 -28.92 16.63 -28.08
C ASN A 431 -28.63 17.93 -28.86
N GLY A 432 -28.87 19.10 -28.27
CA GLY A 432 -28.76 20.40 -28.95
C GLY A 432 -27.34 20.85 -29.31
N ASP A 433 -26.29 20.19 -28.79
CA ASP A 433 -24.90 20.69 -28.91
C ASP A 433 -23.85 19.60 -29.24
N VAL A 434 -24.26 18.43 -29.74
CA VAL A 434 -23.34 17.30 -29.99
C VAL A 434 -22.24 17.66 -31.00
N GLN A 435 -22.54 18.47 -32.01
CA GLN A 435 -21.55 18.90 -32.99
C GLN A 435 -20.47 19.80 -32.39
N ALA A 436 -20.85 20.77 -31.55
CA ALA A 436 -19.85 21.62 -30.90
C ALA A 436 -19.05 20.84 -29.86
N LEU A 437 -19.68 19.90 -29.14
CA LEU A 437 -18.98 18.99 -28.23
C LEU A 437 -17.95 18.13 -28.97
N ALA A 438 -18.30 17.59 -30.14
CA ALA A 438 -17.37 16.81 -30.97
C ALA A 438 -16.21 17.67 -31.50
N ALA A 439 -16.50 18.89 -31.97
CA ALA A 439 -15.47 19.83 -32.41
C ALA A 439 -14.53 20.22 -31.26
N LYS A 440 -15.10 20.49 -30.08
CA LYS A 440 -14.36 20.77 -28.85
C LYS A 440 -13.46 19.60 -28.45
N LEU A 441 -13.97 18.37 -28.48
CA LEU A 441 -13.17 17.17 -28.21
C LEU A 441 -11.96 17.05 -29.14
N MET A 442 -12.16 17.27 -30.45
CA MET A 442 -11.07 17.24 -31.43
C MET A 442 -10.02 18.33 -31.16
N GLN A 443 -10.47 19.55 -30.83
CA GLN A 443 -9.59 20.67 -30.50
C GLN A 443 -8.79 20.40 -29.21
N GLU A 444 -9.45 19.92 -28.15
CA GLU A 444 -8.84 19.61 -26.87
C GLU A 444 -7.82 18.46 -27.00
N ALA A 445 -8.17 17.40 -27.73
CA ALA A 445 -7.27 16.28 -28.00
C ALA A 445 -6.03 16.72 -28.81
N GLY A 446 -6.22 17.58 -29.82
CA GLY A 446 -5.12 18.15 -30.60
C GLY A 446 -4.21 19.05 -29.76
N THR A 447 -4.80 19.91 -28.93
CA THR A 447 -4.07 20.80 -28.01
C THR A 447 -3.23 19.99 -27.01
N ASN A 448 -3.83 18.96 -26.42
CA ASN A 448 -3.14 18.06 -25.50
C ASN A 448 -1.99 17.30 -26.19
N THR A 449 -2.22 16.81 -27.41
CA THR A 449 -1.18 16.11 -28.20
C THR A 449 0.00 17.03 -28.48
N LYS A 450 -0.26 18.27 -28.89
CA LYS A 450 0.78 19.28 -29.12
C LYS A 450 1.56 19.58 -27.84
N TRP A 451 0.87 19.89 -26.74
CA TRP A 451 1.51 20.12 -25.44
C TRP A 451 2.41 18.95 -25.07
N ARG A 452 1.87 17.73 -25.13
CA ARG A 452 2.56 16.51 -24.71
C ARG A 452 3.76 16.16 -25.59
N ARG A 453 3.69 16.37 -26.91
CA ARG A 453 4.74 15.98 -27.87
C ARG A 453 5.73 17.09 -28.20
N GLU A 454 5.36 18.37 -28.06
CA GLU A 454 6.19 19.50 -28.55
C GLU A 454 6.56 20.51 -27.47
N GLU A 455 5.77 20.66 -26.40
CA GLU A 455 5.97 21.73 -25.41
C GLU A 455 6.41 21.23 -24.03
N CYS A 456 6.19 19.95 -23.76
CA CYS A 456 6.45 19.31 -22.48
C CYS A 456 7.71 18.43 -22.52
N VAL A 457 8.55 18.51 -21.49
CA VAL A 457 9.61 17.54 -21.21
C VAL A 457 9.00 16.44 -20.35
N ASN A 458 8.69 15.31 -20.95
CA ASN A 458 8.20 14.16 -20.18
C ASN A 458 9.35 13.33 -19.64
N LEU A 459 9.38 13.23 -18.31
CA LEU A 459 10.30 12.38 -17.57
C LEU A 459 9.56 11.26 -16.81
N ILE A 460 8.29 10.98 -17.08
CA ILE A 460 7.61 9.82 -16.49
C ILE A 460 8.26 8.55 -17.08
N PRO A 461 8.90 7.68 -16.28
CA PRO A 461 9.70 6.54 -16.77
C PRO A 461 8.87 5.37 -17.35
N SER A 462 7.54 5.44 -17.24
CA SER A 462 6.61 4.45 -17.79
C SER A 462 5.90 4.92 -19.05
N GLU A 463 6.26 6.09 -19.58
CA GLU A 463 5.64 6.67 -20.76
C GLU A 463 6.64 6.81 -21.89
N GLN A 464 6.15 6.63 -23.11
CA GLN A 464 6.89 6.95 -24.32
C GLN A 464 5.91 7.10 -25.48
N PRO A 465 6.03 8.14 -26.34
CA PRO A 465 5.19 8.27 -27.51
C PRO A 465 5.64 7.27 -28.58
N THR A 466 4.69 6.80 -29.37
CA THR A 466 4.90 6.09 -30.63
C THR A 466 5.28 7.06 -31.76
N SER A 467 5.91 6.55 -32.82
CA SER A 467 6.29 7.37 -33.99
C SER A 467 5.08 7.58 -34.91
N ALA A 468 5.17 8.54 -35.84
CA ALA A 468 4.13 8.74 -36.86
C ALA A 468 3.93 7.50 -37.75
N TYR A 469 4.98 6.70 -37.95
CA TYR A 469 4.89 5.40 -38.63
C TYR A 469 4.02 4.42 -37.84
N VAL A 470 4.31 4.24 -36.55
CA VAL A 470 3.56 3.34 -35.66
C VAL A 470 2.12 3.83 -35.43
N ASP A 471 1.91 5.14 -35.32
CA ASP A 471 0.59 5.75 -35.16
C ASP A 471 -0.30 5.43 -36.36
N ARG A 472 0.21 5.59 -37.59
CA ARG A 472 -0.51 5.28 -38.83
C ARG A 472 -0.90 3.80 -38.92
N LEU A 473 -0.01 2.89 -38.53
CA LEU A 473 -0.31 1.46 -38.47
C LEU A 473 -1.39 1.15 -37.43
N THR A 474 -1.31 1.78 -36.26
CA THR A 474 -2.25 1.58 -35.16
C THR A 474 -3.68 1.98 -35.54
N MET A 475 -3.83 3.08 -36.29
CA MET A 475 -5.12 3.62 -36.73
C MET A 475 -5.65 2.99 -38.04
N SER A 476 -4.90 2.07 -38.65
CA SER A 476 -5.30 1.44 -39.91
C SER A 476 -6.46 0.45 -39.73
N ASP A 477 -7.04 0.04 -40.85
CA ASP A 477 -8.24 -0.80 -40.94
C ASP A 477 -8.28 -2.05 -40.02
N PRO A 478 -7.17 -2.78 -39.72
CA PRO A 478 -7.17 -3.85 -38.72
C PRO A 478 -7.77 -3.45 -37.37
N GLY A 479 -7.67 -2.18 -36.95
CA GLY A 479 -8.30 -1.69 -35.71
C GLY A 479 -9.81 -1.91 -35.63
N GLY A 480 -10.51 -2.07 -36.77
CA GLY A 480 -11.94 -2.35 -36.84
C GLY A 480 -12.32 -3.81 -37.10
N ARG A 481 -11.35 -4.74 -37.12
CA ARG A 481 -11.57 -6.16 -37.49
C ARG A 481 -11.56 -7.12 -36.28
N TYR A 482 -12.06 -8.33 -36.51
CA TYR A 482 -12.07 -9.44 -35.56
C TYR A 482 -11.18 -10.59 -36.07
N ASN A 483 -10.30 -11.14 -35.23
CA ASN A 483 -9.42 -12.27 -35.61
C ASN A 483 -9.19 -13.25 -34.45
N GLU A 484 -10.24 -13.97 -34.08
CA GLU A 484 -10.07 -15.14 -33.22
C GLU A 484 -9.55 -16.34 -34.01
N HIS A 485 -8.51 -16.96 -33.48
CA HIS A 485 -7.90 -18.14 -34.06
C HIS A 485 -7.20 -18.94 -32.96
N ASN A 486 -7.18 -20.26 -33.14
CA ASN A 486 -6.51 -21.16 -32.22
C ASN A 486 -5.91 -22.35 -32.98
N ARG A 487 -4.83 -22.89 -32.42
CA ARG A 487 -4.20 -24.09 -32.94
C ARG A 487 -5.07 -25.30 -32.65
N LEU A 488 -5.51 -25.99 -33.70
CA LEU A 488 -6.19 -27.27 -33.54
C LEU A 488 -5.16 -28.39 -33.38
N LYS A 489 -4.89 -28.79 -32.13
CA LYS A 489 -3.93 -29.87 -31.82
C LYS A 489 -4.21 -31.18 -32.59
N ALA A 490 -5.48 -31.46 -32.90
CA ALA A 490 -5.90 -32.65 -33.65
C ALA A 490 -5.40 -32.68 -35.11
N LEU A 491 -5.00 -31.54 -35.68
CA LEU A 491 -4.51 -31.44 -37.05
C LEU A 491 -2.98 -31.62 -37.17
N GLY A 492 -2.28 -31.84 -36.04
CA GLY A 492 -0.84 -32.01 -35.99
C GLY A 492 -0.07 -30.69 -35.82
N PRO A 493 1.25 -30.77 -35.58
CA PRO A 493 2.05 -29.59 -35.25
C PRO A 493 2.22 -28.60 -36.43
N ASP A 494 2.18 -29.09 -37.67
CA ASP A 494 2.38 -28.26 -38.86
C ASP A 494 1.08 -27.63 -39.40
N ALA A 495 -0.06 -27.92 -38.76
CA ALA A 495 -1.33 -27.37 -39.19
C ALA A 495 -1.44 -25.88 -38.83
N PRO A 496 -1.91 -25.03 -39.78
CA PRO A 496 -2.14 -23.63 -39.49
C PRO A 496 -3.26 -23.46 -38.46
N ASP A 497 -3.23 -22.35 -37.73
CA ASP A 497 -4.29 -22.02 -36.78
C ASP A 497 -5.65 -21.95 -37.47
N MET A 498 -6.65 -22.53 -36.83
CA MET A 498 -8.03 -22.49 -37.31
C MET A 498 -8.61 -21.11 -36.97
N ARG A 499 -9.10 -20.44 -38.01
CA ARG A 499 -9.74 -19.13 -37.92
C ARG A 499 -11.23 -19.30 -37.70
N TYR A 500 -11.81 -18.52 -36.78
CA TYR A 500 -13.27 -18.47 -36.66
C TYR A 500 -13.92 -17.48 -37.65
N TYR A 501 -13.14 -16.56 -38.23
CA TYR A 501 -13.62 -15.53 -39.15
C TYR A 501 -12.78 -15.48 -40.45
N GLN A 502 -13.42 -15.17 -41.58
CA GLN A 502 -12.78 -15.01 -42.89
C GLN A 502 -12.20 -13.60 -43.09
N GLY A 503 -11.36 -13.41 -44.11
CA GLY A 503 -10.78 -12.09 -44.45
C GLY A 503 -9.60 -11.66 -43.58
N THR A 504 -9.03 -12.57 -42.78
CA THR A 504 -7.99 -12.28 -41.79
C THR A 504 -6.58 -12.71 -42.20
N SER A 505 -6.36 -13.15 -43.45
CA SER A 505 -5.03 -13.64 -43.89
C SER A 505 -3.91 -12.62 -43.64
N PHE A 506 -4.13 -11.36 -44.02
CA PHE A 506 -3.17 -10.28 -43.74
C PHE A 506 -2.83 -10.16 -42.25
N ILE A 507 -3.83 -10.27 -41.36
CA ILE A 507 -3.62 -10.14 -39.91
C ILE A 507 -2.80 -11.32 -39.39
N MET A 508 -3.14 -12.54 -39.81
CA MET A 508 -2.42 -13.76 -39.44
C MET A 508 -0.94 -13.69 -39.85
N ASP A 509 -0.68 -13.29 -41.10
CA ASP A 509 0.69 -13.16 -41.60
C ASP A 509 1.48 -12.13 -40.79
N LYS A 510 0.85 -11.00 -40.43
CA LYS A 510 1.48 -9.95 -39.63
C LYS A 510 1.64 -10.31 -38.16
N GLU A 511 0.77 -11.15 -37.60
CA GLU A 511 0.94 -11.67 -36.25
C GLU A 511 2.15 -12.61 -36.17
N GLU A 512 2.32 -13.52 -37.14
CA GLU A 512 3.50 -14.40 -37.18
C GLU A 512 4.79 -13.64 -37.47
N GLU A 513 4.72 -12.61 -38.32
CA GLU A 513 5.85 -11.71 -38.54
C GLU A 513 6.21 -10.94 -37.26
N LEU A 514 5.22 -10.51 -36.47
CA LEU A 514 5.44 -9.90 -35.16
C LEU A 514 6.11 -10.86 -34.20
N LYS A 515 5.61 -12.09 -34.06
CA LYS A 515 6.23 -13.12 -33.21
C LYS A 515 7.67 -13.37 -33.65
N THR A 516 7.94 -13.42 -34.95
CA THR A 516 9.29 -13.61 -35.51
C THR A 516 10.22 -12.44 -35.19
N ALA A 517 9.74 -11.20 -35.38
CA ALA A 517 10.50 -9.98 -35.09
C ALA A 517 10.82 -9.87 -33.59
N LEU A 518 9.86 -10.18 -32.71
CA LEU A 518 10.07 -10.20 -31.26
C LEU A 518 11.05 -11.29 -30.84
N ARG A 519 10.94 -12.52 -31.39
CA ARG A 519 11.92 -13.60 -31.16
C ARG A 519 13.34 -13.17 -31.53
N THR A 520 13.47 -12.47 -32.65
CA THR A 520 14.75 -11.93 -33.11
C THR A 520 15.29 -10.86 -32.14
N PHE A 521 14.45 -9.92 -31.72
CA PHE A 521 14.87 -8.82 -30.84
C PHE A 521 15.29 -9.32 -29.46
N PHE A 522 14.54 -10.27 -28.88
CA PHE A 522 14.80 -10.78 -27.53
C PHE A 522 15.73 -11.98 -27.47
N ASP A 523 16.14 -12.52 -28.63
CA ASP A 523 16.89 -13.79 -28.75
C ASP A 523 16.21 -14.93 -27.97
N CYS A 524 14.93 -15.15 -28.24
CA CYS A 524 14.11 -16.15 -27.54
C CYS A 524 13.40 -17.13 -28.48
N ARG A 525 13.02 -18.30 -27.94
CA ARG A 525 12.32 -19.34 -28.71
C ARG A 525 10.84 -19.05 -28.89
N GLN A 526 10.21 -18.45 -27.90
CA GLN A 526 8.76 -18.39 -27.77
C GLN A 526 8.26 -16.99 -27.44
N VAL A 527 7.15 -16.58 -28.08
CA VAL A 527 6.51 -15.27 -27.91
C VAL A 527 4.99 -15.42 -27.96
N GLU A 528 4.31 -14.83 -26.99
CA GLU A 528 2.86 -14.60 -27.00
C GLU A 528 2.59 -13.09 -26.96
N ALA A 529 1.94 -12.57 -28.01
CA ALA A 529 1.77 -11.13 -28.28
C ALA A 529 0.29 -10.69 -28.39
N ARG A 530 -0.66 -11.61 -28.19
CA ARG A 530 -2.11 -11.32 -28.27
C ARG A 530 -2.63 -10.57 -27.05
N ILE A 531 -1.89 -10.60 -25.93
CA ILE A 531 -2.22 -9.91 -24.69
C ILE A 531 -2.13 -8.38 -24.84
N ILE A 532 -3.12 -7.65 -24.33
CA ILE A 532 -3.28 -6.20 -24.53
C ILE A 532 -2.75 -5.31 -23.38
N SER A 533 -2.17 -5.87 -22.31
CA SER A 533 -1.48 -5.09 -21.28
C SER A 533 -0.45 -5.93 -20.49
N GLY A 534 0.54 -5.28 -19.88
CA GLY A 534 1.55 -5.98 -19.06
C GLY A 534 0.96 -6.68 -17.83
N GLN A 535 -0.03 -6.07 -17.15
CA GLN A 535 -0.72 -6.75 -16.05
C GLN A 535 -1.44 -8.00 -16.53
N MET A 536 -2.09 -7.96 -17.70
CA MET A 536 -2.76 -9.12 -18.27
C MET A 536 -1.76 -10.20 -18.73
N ALA A 537 -0.53 -9.82 -19.09
CA ALA A 537 0.54 -10.78 -19.37
C ALA A 537 0.91 -11.57 -18.10
N ASN A 538 1.07 -10.87 -16.97
CA ASN A 538 1.31 -11.50 -15.67
C ASN A 538 0.13 -12.40 -15.26
N ASP A 539 -1.10 -11.90 -15.37
CA ASP A 539 -2.33 -12.65 -15.06
C ASP A 539 -2.43 -13.95 -15.86
N THR A 540 -2.10 -13.89 -17.16
CA THR A 540 -2.05 -15.05 -18.06
C THR A 540 -1.00 -16.07 -17.62
N VAL A 541 0.19 -15.62 -17.21
CA VAL A 541 1.24 -16.50 -16.69
C VAL A 541 0.82 -17.15 -15.38
N TYR A 542 0.22 -16.41 -14.44
CA TYR A 542 -0.26 -16.98 -13.18
C TYR A 542 -1.36 -18.03 -13.42
N ASP A 543 -2.28 -17.78 -14.33
CA ASP A 543 -3.31 -18.77 -14.69
C ASP A 543 -2.70 -19.99 -15.37
N ALA A 544 -1.75 -19.80 -16.29
CA ALA A 544 -1.04 -20.89 -16.95
C ALA A 544 -0.25 -21.75 -15.96
N LEU A 545 0.42 -21.15 -14.97
CA LEU A 545 1.13 -21.84 -13.91
C LEU A 545 0.17 -22.65 -13.02
N LYS A 546 -0.99 -22.10 -12.67
CA LYS A 546 -2.04 -22.82 -11.96
C LYS A 546 -2.49 -24.04 -12.76
N GLN A 547 -2.73 -23.91 -14.08
CA GLN A 547 -3.08 -25.05 -14.93
C GLN A 547 -1.95 -26.08 -15.00
N PHE A 548 -0.70 -25.61 -15.18
CA PHE A 548 0.47 -26.47 -15.24
C PHE A 548 0.62 -27.28 -13.96
N LYS A 549 0.52 -26.67 -12.77
CA LYS A 549 0.54 -27.36 -11.48
C LYS A 549 -0.52 -28.47 -11.38
N ASN A 550 -1.73 -28.19 -11.88
CA ASN A 550 -2.88 -29.08 -11.77
C ASN A 550 -3.06 -30.03 -12.97
N ARG A 551 -2.12 -30.08 -13.92
CA ARG A 551 -2.24 -30.81 -15.21
C ARG A 551 -2.51 -32.32 -15.12
N HIS A 552 -2.27 -32.92 -13.96
CA HIS A 552 -2.51 -34.35 -13.70
C HIS A 552 -3.69 -34.61 -12.74
N ALA A 553 -4.38 -33.57 -12.29
CA ALA A 553 -5.54 -33.70 -11.41
C ALA A 553 -6.79 -34.10 -12.21
N SER A 554 -7.49 -35.15 -11.77
CA SER A 554 -8.65 -35.72 -12.48
C SER A 554 -10.01 -35.13 -12.05
N SER A 555 -10.08 -34.47 -10.89
CA SER A 555 -11.28 -33.78 -10.38
C SER A 555 -10.96 -33.01 -9.09
N GLY A 556 -11.62 -31.88 -8.86
CA GLY A 556 -11.46 -31.06 -7.65
C GLY A 556 -11.34 -29.56 -7.92
N GLN A 557 -11.30 -28.75 -6.86
CA GLN A 557 -10.86 -27.36 -6.98
C GLN A 557 -9.36 -27.35 -7.29
N PRO A 558 -8.89 -26.56 -8.26
CA PRO A 558 -7.48 -26.51 -8.61
C PRO A 558 -6.66 -25.93 -7.45
N ASP A 559 -5.53 -26.56 -7.14
CA ASP A 559 -4.58 -26.04 -6.17
C ASP A 559 -4.01 -24.71 -6.67
N LEU A 560 -3.96 -23.72 -5.77
CA LEU A 560 -3.33 -22.43 -6.04
C LEU A 560 -1.81 -22.52 -5.84
N ILE A 561 -1.09 -21.52 -6.34
CA ILE A 561 0.38 -21.43 -6.26
C ILE A 561 0.76 -21.10 -4.82
N SER A 562 1.76 -21.79 -4.25
CA SER A 562 2.18 -21.57 -2.86
C SER A 562 3.53 -22.21 -2.52
N PRO A 563 4.45 -21.50 -1.84
CA PRO A 563 4.51 -20.03 -1.68
C PRO A 563 4.96 -19.30 -2.96
N VAL A 564 4.78 -17.98 -3.01
CA VAL A 564 5.31 -17.11 -4.07
C VAL A 564 6.27 -16.08 -3.47
N LEU A 565 7.44 -15.87 -4.06
CA LEU A 565 8.42 -14.87 -3.63
C LEU A 565 8.39 -13.65 -4.55
N VAL A 566 8.17 -12.45 -3.99
CA VAL A 566 7.97 -11.21 -4.76
C VAL A 566 8.73 -10.03 -4.15
N HIS A 567 8.89 -8.93 -4.89
CA HIS A 567 9.38 -7.68 -4.29
C HIS A 567 8.33 -7.02 -3.42
N ASP A 568 8.74 -6.41 -2.30
CA ASP A 568 7.84 -5.58 -1.50
C ASP A 568 7.43 -4.33 -2.30
N LEU A 569 6.14 -3.97 -2.26
CA LEU A 569 5.62 -2.76 -2.91
C LEU A 569 6.34 -1.48 -2.45
N ASN A 570 6.74 -1.39 -1.18
CA ASN A 570 7.50 -0.26 -0.65
C ASN A 570 8.96 -0.26 -1.10
N LYS A 571 9.49 -1.41 -1.54
CA LYS A 571 10.85 -1.56 -2.08
C LYS A 571 10.86 -1.68 -3.60
N GLY A 572 9.89 -1.01 -4.24
CA GLY A 572 9.80 -0.86 -5.69
C GLY A 572 9.02 -1.93 -6.43
N GLY A 573 8.41 -2.90 -5.74
CA GLY A 573 7.56 -3.94 -6.35
C GLY A 573 6.44 -3.39 -7.24
N HIS A 574 5.95 -4.19 -8.17
CA HIS A 574 4.80 -3.82 -9.02
C HIS A 574 3.50 -4.44 -8.50
N LEU A 575 2.39 -3.69 -8.58
CA LEU A 575 1.09 -4.08 -8.03
C LEU A 575 0.55 -5.42 -8.56
N SER A 576 0.79 -5.74 -9.85
CA SER A 576 0.31 -6.99 -10.45
C SER A 576 0.91 -8.25 -9.79
N ALA A 577 2.11 -8.14 -9.21
CA ALA A 577 2.78 -9.20 -8.47
C ALA A 577 2.40 -9.21 -6.97
N GLN A 578 1.43 -8.40 -6.54
CA GLN A 578 0.98 -8.33 -5.14
C GLN A 578 -0.40 -8.95 -4.96
N THR A 579 -0.73 -9.31 -3.73
CA THR A 579 -2.07 -9.76 -3.32
C THR A 579 -3.13 -8.65 -3.34
N ALA A 580 -2.71 -7.41 -3.54
CA ALA A 580 -3.58 -6.28 -3.86
C ALA A 580 -3.89 -6.18 -5.38
N GLY A 581 -3.15 -6.89 -6.24
CA GLY A 581 -3.33 -6.93 -7.68
C GLY A 581 -3.68 -8.32 -8.22
N ALA A 582 -3.23 -8.63 -9.44
CA ALA A 582 -3.60 -9.85 -10.18
C ALA A 582 -3.26 -11.15 -9.43
N LEU A 583 -2.10 -11.21 -8.77
CA LEU A 583 -1.61 -12.40 -8.06
C LEU A 583 -2.60 -12.93 -7.01
N LYS A 584 -3.44 -12.08 -6.42
CA LYS A 584 -4.42 -12.43 -5.38
C LYS A 584 -5.27 -13.66 -5.72
N ASN A 585 -5.63 -13.83 -6.99
CA ASN A 585 -6.54 -14.89 -7.42
C ASN A 585 -5.84 -16.24 -7.65
N TYR A 586 -4.50 -16.27 -7.57
CA TYR A 586 -3.69 -17.42 -7.96
C TYR A 586 -2.79 -17.93 -6.84
N VAL A 587 -2.73 -17.25 -5.70
CA VAL A 587 -1.93 -17.64 -4.54
C VAL A 587 -2.79 -18.28 -3.46
N ALA A 588 -2.31 -19.38 -2.88
CA ALA A 588 -3.02 -20.04 -1.78
C ALA A 588 -3.04 -19.18 -0.52
N ILE A 589 -3.98 -19.46 0.37
CA ILE A 589 -3.90 -19.00 1.76
C ILE A 589 -3.09 -20.04 2.53
N ASP A 590 -2.04 -19.59 3.21
CA ASP A 590 -1.28 -20.42 4.12
C ASP A 590 -2.20 -20.85 5.28
N PRO A 591 -2.40 -22.17 5.49
CA PRO A 591 -3.33 -22.67 6.49
C PRO A 591 -2.91 -22.38 7.94
N ASP A 592 -1.63 -22.12 8.18
CA ASP A 592 -1.08 -21.86 9.50
C ASP A 592 -1.17 -20.37 9.84
N THR A 593 -0.93 -19.48 8.88
CA THR A 593 -0.96 -18.02 9.11
C THR A 593 -2.33 -17.40 8.78
N GLY A 594 -3.11 -18.00 7.89
CA GLY A 594 -4.38 -17.44 7.39
C GLY A 594 -4.19 -16.28 6.41
N LEU A 595 -2.95 -16.03 5.98
CA LEU A 595 -2.57 -14.99 5.03
C LEU A 595 -2.27 -15.59 3.66
N PRO A 596 -2.33 -14.81 2.57
CA PRO A 596 -1.81 -15.27 1.28
C PRO A 596 -0.36 -15.75 1.43
N ALA A 597 -0.04 -16.90 0.83
CA ALA A 597 1.28 -17.54 0.87
C ALA A 597 2.29 -16.80 -0.01
N VAL A 598 2.60 -15.55 0.36
CA VAL A 598 3.54 -14.66 -0.31
C VAL A 598 4.65 -14.29 0.66
N GLU A 599 5.88 -14.52 0.21
CA GLU A 599 7.11 -14.09 0.87
C GLU A 599 7.72 -12.93 0.08
N HIS A 600 8.57 -12.14 0.73
CA HIS A 600 9.24 -11.01 0.09
C HIS A 600 10.74 -11.24 -0.04
N PHE A 601 11.33 -10.80 -1.15
CA PHE A 601 12.79 -10.76 -1.28
C PHE A 601 13.39 -9.94 -0.13
N LEU A 602 14.55 -10.40 0.36
CA LEU A 602 15.33 -9.69 1.35
C LEU A 602 16.33 -8.78 0.65
N TYR A 603 16.59 -7.62 1.26
CA TYR A 603 17.39 -6.56 0.67
C TYR A 603 18.60 -6.29 1.53
N ARG A 604 19.67 -5.85 0.89
CA ARG A 604 20.88 -5.41 1.59
C ARG A 604 20.57 -4.22 2.49
N LYS A 605 21.11 -4.23 3.72
CA LYS A 605 20.92 -3.12 4.68
C LYS A 605 21.55 -1.81 4.18
N ASP A 606 22.67 -1.91 3.49
CA ASP A 606 23.43 -0.79 2.92
C ASP A 606 22.93 -0.37 1.52
N SER A 607 22.11 -1.19 0.86
CA SER A 607 21.54 -0.91 -0.46
C SER A 607 20.08 -1.38 -0.54
N PRO A 608 19.10 -0.53 -0.19
CA PRO A 608 17.68 -0.89 -0.12
C PRO A 608 17.04 -1.14 -1.50
N HIS A 609 17.80 -0.95 -2.59
CA HIS A 609 17.37 -1.22 -3.96
C HIS A 609 17.88 -2.56 -4.49
N GLU A 610 18.77 -3.25 -3.76
CA GLU A 610 19.41 -4.50 -4.18
C GLU A 610 18.99 -5.68 -3.29
N ILE A 611 18.71 -6.82 -3.93
CA ILE A 611 18.44 -8.07 -3.22
C ILE A 611 19.72 -8.52 -2.51
N ASP A 612 19.57 -8.99 -1.27
CA ASP A 612 20.61 -9.77 -0.59
C ASP A 612 20.51 -11.23 -1.07
N VAL A 613 21.47 -11.62 -1.91
CA VAL A 613 21.47 -12.91 -2.60
C VAL A 613 21.56 -14.08 -1.62
N GLU A 614 22.44 -14.01 -0.62
CA GLU A 614 22.70 -15.14 0.29
C GLU A 614 21.53 -15.38 1.24
N THR A 615 20.94 -14.32 1.79
CA THR A 615 19.73 -14.45 2.62
C THR A 615 18.53 -14.90 1.78
N THR A 616 18.43 -14.50 0.51
CA THR A 616 17.40 -14.96 -0.42
C THR A 616 17.55 -16.44 -0.74
N LYS A 617 18.77 -16.95 -0.97
CA LYS A 617 19.02 -18.39 -1.17
C LYS A 617 18.53 -19.20 0.03
N LYS A 618 18.86 -18.76 1.25
CA LYS A 618 18.37 -19.40 2.48
C LYS A 618 16.84 -19.41 2.54
N LEU A 619 16.20 -18.28 2.25
CA LEU A 619 14.75 -18.17 2.22
C LEU A 619 14.12 -19.15 1.20
N ILE A 620 14.73 -19.32 0.03
CA ILE A 620 14.27 -20.28 -0.98
C ILE A 620 14.40 -21.73 -0.47
N SER A 621 15.50 -22.10 0.18
CA SER A 621 15.65 -23.44 0.80
C SER A 621 14.60 -23.69 1.88
N ASP A 622 14.36 -22.71 2.75
CA ASP A 622 13.48 -22.81 3.91
C ASP A 622 12.00 -22.86 3.49
N LYS A 623 11.60 -21.99 2.56
CA LYS A 623 10.19 -21.80 2.17
C LYS A 623 9.77 -22.59 0.94
N ARG A 624 10.73 -23.00 0.09
CA ARG A 624 10.51 -23.74 -1.16
C ARG A 624 9.38 -23.15 -2.01
N PRO A 625 9.48 -21.87 -2.43
CA PRO A 625 8.46 -21.22 -3.24
C PRO A 625 8.26 -21.92 -4.59
N GLU A 626 7.05 -21.90 -5.13
CA GLU A 626 6.74 -22.44 -6.47
C GLU A 626 7.03 -21.42 -7.58
N LEU A 627 7.03 -20.13 -7.25
CA LEU A 627 7.25 -19.04 -8.19
C LEU A 627 8.04 -17.89 -7.54
N LEU A 628 9.05 -17.41 -8.24
CA LEU A 628 9.77 -16.16 -7.95
C LEU A 628 9.39 -15.13 -9.01
N ILE A 629 9.05 -13.91 -8.59
CA ILE A 629 8.66 -12.83 -9.50
C ILE A 629 9.60 -11.63 -9.31
N PHE A 630 10.59 -11.50 -10.19
CA PHE A 630 11.40 -10.30 -10.33
C PHE A 630 10.59 -9.22 -11.08
N GLY A 631 9.61 -8.62 -10.39
CA GLY A 631 8.72 -7.62 -10.95
C GLY A 631 8.67 -6.33 -10.13
N ARG A 632 9.34 -5.28 -10.64
CA ARG A 632 9.39 -3.96 -10.02
C ARG A 632 8.96 -2.84 -10.97
N SER A 633 8.39 -1.81 -10.37
CA SER A 633 8.15 -0.52 -11.00
C SER A 633 9.35 0.41 -10.86
N VAL A 634 10.11 0.28 -9.77
CA VAL A 634 11.28 1.09 -9.45
C VAL A 634 12.51 0.21 -9.60
N ILE A 635 13.29 0.46 -10.66
CA ILE A 635 14.46 -0.35 -11.02
C ILE A 635 15.59 0.61 -11.38
N ILE A 636 16.59 0.69 -10.51
CA ILE A 636 17.83 1.45 -10.76
C ILE A 636 19.07 0.56 -10.84
N HIS A 637 18.96 -0.71 -10.43
CA HIS A 637 20.02 -1.72 -10.52
C HIS A 637 19.48 -3.01 -11.15
N LYS A 638 20.38 -3.82 -11.72
CA LYS A 638 20.06 -5.15 -12.25
C LYS A 638 19.61 -6.10 -11.14
N GLU A 639 18.71 -7.02 -11.45
CA GLU A 639 18.30 -8.09 -10.52
C GLU A 639 19.28 -9.28 -10.60
N PRO A 640 19.56 -9.99 -9.49
CA PRO A 640 20.50 -11.12 -9.47
C PRO A 640 19.86 -12.43 -9.98
N VAL A 641 19.33 -12.40 -11.21
CA VAL A 641 18.60 -13.52 -11.81
C VAL A 641 19.50 -14.74 -11.94
N LYS A 642 20.73 -14.54 -12.43
CA LYS A 642 21.69 -15.64 -12.66
C LYS A 642 22.06 -16.35 -11.37
N GLU A 643 22.44 -15.60 -10.36
CA GLU A 643 22.89 -16.14 -9.08
C GLU A 643 21.79 -16.94 -8.37
N ILE A 644 20.54 -16.50 -8.52
CA ILE A 644 19.37 -17.19 -7.95
C ILE A 644 18.96 -18.41 -8.81
N ALA A 645 19.02 -18.30 -10.14
CA ALA A 645 18.72 -19.42 -11.04
C ALA A 645 19.74 -20.55 -10.89
N ASP A 646 21.04 -20.24 -10.90
CA ASP A 646 22.12 -21.23 -10.71
C ASP A 646 21.93 -21.98 -9.38
N PHE A 647 21.53 -21.28 -8.32
CA PHE A 647 21.21 -21.89 -7.02
C PHE A 647 19.98 -22.80 -7.10
N ILE A 648 18.87 -22.34 -7.69
CA ILE A 648 17.65 -23.13 -7.84
C ILE A 648 17.93 -24.42 -8.64
N PHE A 649 18.68 -24.32 -9.73
CA PHE A 649 19.02 -25.47 -10.56
C PHE A 649 19.93 -26.46 -9.83
N SER A 650 20.88 -25.96 -9.03
CA SER A 650 21.74 -26.80 -8.19
C SER A 650 20.98 -27.51 -7.06
N GLU A 651 20.08 -26.81 -6.37
CA GLU A 651 19.39 -27.31 -5.18
C GLU A 651 18.19 -28.20 -5.52
N PHE A 652 17.42 -27.84 -6.56
CA PHE A 652 16.15 -28.50 -6.90
C PHE A 652 16.23 -29.34 -8.19
N GLY A 653 17.28 -29.17 -8.99
CA GLY A 653 17.46 -29.80 -10.31
C GLY A 653 16.78 -28.99 -11.43
N GLU A 654 17.51 -28.66 -12.49
CA GLU A 654 17.04 -27.84 -13.62
C GLU A 654 15.78 -28.41 -14.31
N ASP A 655 15.74 -29.72 -14.57
CA ASP A 655 14.63 -30.41 -15.23
C ASP A 655 13.51 -30.85 -14.28
N ASN A 656 13.59 -30.52 -12.99
CA ASN A 656 12.56 -30.92 -12.03
C ASN A 656 11.31 -30.04 -12.18
N PRO A 657 10.14 -30.56 -12.62
CA PRO A 657 8.95 -29.74 -12.85
C PRO A 657 8.28 -29.24 -11.55
N ARG A 658 8.85 -29.57 -10.38
CA ARG A 658 8.45 -29.05 -9.06
C ARG A 658 9.44 -28.03 -8.50
N ARG A 659 10.52 -27.69 -9.21
CA ARG A 659 11.42 -26.61 -8.77
C ARG A 659 10.70 -25.27 -8.78
N PRO A 660 11.17 -24.28 -8.00
CA PRO A 660 10.72 -22.90 -8.16
C PRO A 660 10.89 -22.41 -9.60
N LEU A 661 9.83 -21.84 -10.18
CA LEU A 661 9.88 -21.19 -11.48
C LEU A 661 10.26 -19.71 -11.33
N ILE A 662 11.02 -19.19 -12.30
CA ILE A 662 11.56 -17.84 -12.28
C ILE A 662 10.86 -17.00 -13.35
N MET A 663 10.09 -16.02 -12.91
CA MET A 663 9.44 -15.04 -13.77
C MET A 663 10.11 -13.66 -13.61
N TYR A 664 10.48 -13.05 -14.73
CA TYR A 664 11.01 -11.68 -14.75
C TYR A 664 10.03 -10.75 -15.45
N ASP A 665 9.45 -9.80 -14.73
CA ASP A 665 8.60 -8.76 -15.32
C ASP A 665 9.48 -7.59 -15.75
N ALA A 666 9.81 -7.57 -17.03
CA ALA A 666 10.67 -6.57 -17.65
C ALA A 666 9.92 -5.29 -18.02
N ALA A 667 8.67 -5.05 -17.60
CA ALA A 667 7.85 -3.98 -18.18
C ALA A 667 8.54 -2.62 -18.29
N HIS A 668 9.30 -2.19 -17.29
CA HIS A 668 10.05 -0.93 -17.32
C HIS A 668 11.34 -0.98 -18.15
N VAL A 669 11.98 -2.13 -18.26
CA VAL A 669 13.30 -2.32 -18.88
C VAL A 669 13.24 -3.14 -20.18
N LEU A 670 12.04 -3.45 -20.69
CA LEU A 670 11.82 -4.36 -21.82
C LEU A 670 12.59 -3.90 -23.06
N GLY A 671 12.59 -2.60 -23.35
CA GLY A 671 13.32 -2.04 -24.48
C GLY A 671 14.82 -1.92 -24.26
N LEU A 672 15.29 -2.14 -23.03
CA LEU A 672 16.71 -2.12 -22.68
C LEU A 672 17.35 -3.52 -22.69
N LEU A 673 16.55 -4.59 -22.64
CA LEU A 673 17.03 -5.96 -22.63
C LEU A 673 17.96 -6.23 -23.82
N GLY A 674 19.02 -7.01 -23.58
CA GLY A 674 20.04 -7.30 -24.59
C GLY A 674 21.44 -6.90 -24.11
N LYS A 675 22.32 -6.56 -25.06
CA LYS A 675 23.75 -6.35 -24.81
C LYS A 675 24.05 -5.23 -23.80
N SER A 676 23.24 -4.18 -23.79
CA SER A 676 23.49 -2.97 -22.99
C SER A 676 23.02 -3.05 -21.55
N TYR A 677 22.18 -4.04 -21.19
CA TYR A 677 21.58 -4.16 -19.86
C TYR A 677 21.64 -5.59 -19.32
N GLN A 678 20.55 -6.35 -19.43
CA GLN A 678 20.35 -7.67 -18.82
C GLN A 678 19.70 -8.60 -19.85
N ARG A 679 19.96 -9.91 -19.75
CA ARG A 679 19.38 -10.94 -20.62
C ARG A 679 18.69 -12.03 -19.77
N PRO A 680 17.54 -11.75 -19.13
CA PRO A 680 16.96 -12.62 -18.11
C PRO A 680 16.76 -14.08 -18.52
N LEU A 681 16.31 -14.35 -19.76
CA LEU A 681 16.14 -15.72 -20.26
C LEU A 681 17.48 -16.48 -20.38
N HIS A 682 18.59 -15.80 -20.68
CA HIS A 682 19.92 -16.40 -20.73
C HIS A 682 20.57 -16.49 -19.35
N GLU A 683 20.05 -15.73 -18.40
CA GLU A 683 20.44 -15.76 -16.99
C GLU A 683 19.64 -16.80 -16.21
N GLY A 684 18.70 -17.52 -16.84
CA GLY A 684 17.97 -18.64 -16.23
C GLY A 684 16.52 -18.33 -15.83
N ALA A 685 15.96 -17.18 -16.20
CA ALA A 685 14.52 -16.96 -16.07
C ALA A 685 13.74 -17.90 -17.00
N ASP A 686 12.67 -18.51 -16.49
CA ASP A 686 11.80 -19.40 -17.27
C ASP A 686 10.89 -18.61 -18.21
N ILE A 687 10.35 -17.49 -17.71
CA ILE A 687 9.40 -16.63 -18.40
C ILE A 687 9.79 -15.17 -18.19
N VAL A 688 9.71 -14.38 -19.26
CA VAL A 688 9.76 -12.91 -19.18
C VAL A 688 8.41 -12.34 -19.60
N THR A 689 7.87 -11.41 -18.82
CA THR A 689 6.70 -10.62 -19.23
C THR A 689 7.08 -9.16 -19.40
N GLY A 690 6.27 -8.39 -20.10
CA GLY A 690 6.53 -6.96 -20.21
C GLY A 690 5.39 -6.15 -20.82
N SER A 691 5.50 -4.83 -20.64
CA SER A 691 4.68 -3.82 -21.31
C SER A 691 5.43 -3.28 -22.52
N THR A 692 4.75 -3.16 -23.64
CA THR A 692 5.39 -2.74 -24.91
C THR A 692 5.35 -1.24 -25.18
N HIS A 693 5.15 -0.40 -24.15
CA HIS A 693 4.92 1.05 -24.28
C HIS A 693 5.68 1.90 -23.24
N LYS A 694 6.73 1.30 -22.66
CA LYS A 694 7.66 1.98 -21.73
C LYS A 694 8.97 2.21 -22.49
N THR A 695 10.10 1.71 -21.99
CA THR A 695 11.38 1.74 -22.73
C THR A 695 11.31 1.02 -24.07
N PHE A 696 10.50 -0.04 -24.19
CA PHE A 696 10.06 -0.55 -25.48
C PHE A 696 8.97 0.39 -26.00
N PHE A 697 9.26 1.13 -27.07
CA PHE A 697 8.44 2.28 -27.50
C PHE A 697 7.32 1.94 -28.50
N GLY A 698 6.63 0.82 -28.26
CA GLY A 698 5.46 0.40 -29.02
C GLY A 698 4.13 0.90 -28.43
N PRO A 699 2.99 0.47 -29.01
CA PRO A 699 1.68 0.78 -28.49
C PRO A 699 1.39 0.02 -27.17
N GLN A 700 0.34 0.44 -26.46
CA GLN A 700 -0.06 -0.19 -25.20
C GLN A 700 -0.53 -1.64 -25.39
N ARG A 701 0.38 -2.59 -25.14
CA ARG A 701 0.14 -4.04 -25.12
C ARG A 701 0.97 -4.74 -24.03
N GLY A 702 0.77 -6.04 -23.90
CA GLY A 702 1.61 -6.95 -23.11
C GLY A 702 2.33 -7.95 -24.02
N VAL A 703 3.42 -8.53 -23.53
CA VAL A 703 4.12 -9.64 -24.19
C VAL A 703 4.56 -10.67 -23.15
N ILE A 704 4.58 -11.94 -23.54
CA ILE A 704 5.16 -13.04 -22.77
C ILE A 704 6.21 -13.69 -23.65
N LEU A 705 7.41 -13.90 -23.10
CA LEU A 705 8.56 -14.48 -23.75
C LEU A 705 8.98 -15.74 -22.98
N GLY A 706 9.45 -16.76 -23.69
CA GLY A 706 9.93 -18.01 -23.11
C GLY A 706 11.11 -18.59 -23.88
N ASN A 707 11.88 -19.43 -23.19
CA ASN A 707 12.95 -20.20 -23.79
C ASN A 707 12.81 -21.71 -23.55
N ILE A 708 11.58 -22.18 -23.31
CA ILE A 708 11.28 -23.57 -22.95
C ILE A 708 11.60 -24.49 -24.13
N GLU A 709 12.38 -25.54 -23.86
CA GLU A 709 12.78 -26.50 -24.87
C GLU A 709 11.64 -27.49 -25.21
N ALA A 710 11.50 -27.82 -26.49
CA ALA A 710 10.55 -28.83 -26.94
C ALA A 710 10.90 -30.20 -26.34
N GLY A 711 9.91 -30.93 -25.82
CA GLY A 711 10.11 -32.18 -25.10
C GLY A 711 10.54 -32.02 -23.64
N SER A 712 10.83 -30.80 -23.16
CA SER A 712 11.17 -30.58 -21.75
C SER A 712 9.95 -30.80 -20.84
N PRO A 713 10.16 -31.10 -19.54
CA PRO A 713 9.07 -31.19 -18.57
C PRO A 713 8.22 -29.91 -18.44
N PHE A 714 8.73 -28.77 -18.92
CA PHE A 714 8.06 -27.47 -18.90
C PHE A 714 7.33 -27.13 -20.20
N GLU A 715 7.47 -27.91 -21.29
CA GLU A 715 6.74 -27.68 -22.55
C GLU A 715 5.22 -27.48 -22.36
N PRO A 716 4.52 -28.23 -21.48
CA PRO A 716 3.10 -27.99 -21.23
C PRO A 716 2.78 -26.61 -20.66
N LEU A 717 3.71 -25.97 -19.93
CA LEU A 717 3.50 -24.62 -19.40
C LEU A 717 3.30 -23.60 -20.53
N TRP A 718 4.10 -23.68 -21.60
CA TRP A 718 3.94 -22.78 -22.74
C TRP A 718 2.60 -23.01 -23.46
N SER A 719 2.21 -24.28 -23.64
CA SER A 719 0.87 -24.62 -24.15
C SER A 719 -0.25 -24.01 -23.30
N HIS A 720 -0.09 -24.01 -21.97
CA HIS A 720 -1.05 -23.36 -21.08
C HIS A 720 -1.05 -21.84 -21.28
N ILE A 721 0.11 -21.19 -21.42
CA ILE A 721 0.19 -19.75 -21.71
C ILE A 721 -0.61 -19.39 -22.97
N GLU A 722 -0.42 -20.12 -24.08
CA GLU A 722 -1.14 -19.85 -25.33
C GLU A 722 -2.66 -20.02 -25.17
N THR A 723 -3.10 -21.09 -24.50
CA THR A 723 -4.53 -21.37 -24.27
C THR A 723 -5.17 -20.42 -23.25
N ARG A 724 -4.37 -19.88 -22.32
CA ARG A 724 -4.82 -18.87 -21.38
C ARG A 724 -4.82 -17.48 -22.00
N ALA A 725 -3.93 -17.17 -22.94
CA ALA A 725 -4.05 -15.97 -23.75
C ALA A 725 -5.36 -16.00 -24.55
N PHE A 726 -5.54 -17.01 -25.40
CA PHE A 726 -6.79 -17.26 -26.11
C PHE A 726 -7.21 -18.73 -26.00
N PRO A 727 -8.47 -19.04 -25.65
CA PRO A 727 -9.60 -18.13 -25.43
C PRO A 727 -9.70 -17.63 -23.98
N GLY A 728 -8.62 -17.69 -23.20
CA GLY A 728 -8.69 -17.48 -21.76
C GLY A 728 -8.90 -16.03 -21.30
N HIS A 729 -8.04 -15.11 -21.74
CA HIS A 729 -8.04 -13.70 -21.30
C HIS A 729 -8.47 -12.74 -22.41
N VAL A 730 -8.27 -13.12 -23.68
CA VAL A 730 -8.78 -12.37 -24.83
C VAL A 730 -9.71 -13.22 -25.67
N SER A 731 -10.70 -12.55 -26.27
CA SER A 731 -11.49 -13.04 -27.39
C SER A 731 -10.85 -12.46 -28.67
N ASN A 732 -11.27 -11.27 -29.11
CA ASN A 732 -10.49 -10.49 -30.08
C ASN A 732 -9.35 -9.74 -29.38
N HIS A 733 -8.11 -9.96 -29.84
CA HIS A 733 -7.00 -9.09 -29.44
C HIS A 733 -7.00 -7.84 -30.33
N HIS A 734 -6.43 -6.73 -29.84
CA HIS A 734 -6.54 -5.44 -30.54
C HIS A 734 -5.65 -5.38 -31.79
N LEU A 735 -6.18 -5.66 -32.98
CA LEU A 735 -5.36 -5.89 -34.17
C LEU A 735 -4.65 -4.64 -34.70
N GLY A 736 -5.25 -3.46 -34.53
CA GLY A 736 -4.61 -2.18 -34.87
C GLY A 736 -3.32 -1.97 -34.07
N THR A 737 -3.39 -2.07 -32.73
CA THR A 737 -2.18 -1.96 -31.90
C THR A 737 -1.23 -3.14 -32.06
N MET A 738 -1.69 -4.32 -32.49
CA MET A 738 -0.80 -5.43 -32.86
C MET A 738 0.05 -5.06 -34.09
N LEU A 739 -0.57 -4.49 -35.13
CA LEU A 739 0.16 -4.02 -36.30
C LEU A 739 1.09 -2.85 -35.96
N GLY A 740 0.65 -1.93 -35.10
CA GLY A 740 1.52 -0.90 -34.54
C GLY A 740 2.72 -1.48 -33.78
N LEU A 741 2.52 -2.56 -33.02
CA LEU A 741 3.59 -3.25 -32.29
C LEU A 741 4.60 -3.91 -33.25
N LEU A 742 4.15 -4.45 -34.38
CA LEU A 742 5.05 -4.95 -35.43
C LEU A 742 5.94 -3.81 -35.95
N GLY A 743 5.33 -2.67 -36.29
CA GLY A 743 6.07 -1.49 -36.74
C GLY A 743 7.09 -1.00 -35.70
N ALA A 744 6.68 -0.92 -34.44
CA ALA A 744 7.57 -0.54 -33.34
C ALA A 744 8.70 -1.56 -33.13
N THR A 745 8.44 -2.86 -33.34
CA THR A 745 9.46 -3.91 -33.23
C THR A 745 10.52 -3.77 -34.34
N TYR A 746 10.14 -3.37 -35.56
CA TYR A 746 11.14 -3.02 -36.59
C TYR A 746 12.00 -1.81 -36.19
N GLU A 747 11.39 -0.78 -35.62
CA GLU A 747 12.15 0.36 -35.08
C GLU A 747 13.10 -0.08 -33.98
N MET A 748 12.64 -0.91 -33.04
CA MET A 748 13.48 -1.48 -31.97
C MET A 748 14.64 -2.31 -32.53
N LEU A 749 14.39 -3.18 -33.51
CA LEU A 749 15.44 -3.96 -34.19
C LEU A 749 16.46 -3.05 -34.90
N ARG A 750 16.01 -1.96 -35.52
CA ARG A 750 16.88 -1.02 -36.21
C ARG A 750 17.86 -0.32 -35.25
N TYR A 751 17.41 -0.03 -34.03
CA TYR A 751 18.13 0.78 -33.05
C TYR A 751 18.60 0.00 -31.80
N GLN A 752 18.53 -1.32 -31.81
CA GLN A 752 18.80 -2.18 -30.65
C GLN A 752 20.21 -2.01 -30.04
N ASP A 753 21.20 -1.62 -30.84
CA ASP A 753 22.59 -1.44 -30.38
C ASP A 753 22.89 -0.01 -29.88
N ASP A 754 22.06 0.98 -30.20
CA ASP A 754 22.31 2.41 -29.89
C ASP A 754 21.31 3.00 -28.89
N TYR A 755 20.01 2.74 -29.06
CA TYR A 755 18.98 3.33 -28.20
C TYR A 755 19.14 2.92 -26.72
N PRO A 756 19.27 1.62 -26.36
CA PRO A 756 19.39 1.22 -24.95
C PRO A 756 20.62 1.80 -24.25
N SER A 757 21.77 1.81 -24.93
CA SER A 757 23.03 2.33 -24.38
C SER A 757 22.93 3.84 -24.18
N GLN A 758 22.35 4.58 -25.13
CA GLN A 758 22.15 6.02 -24.99
C GLN A 758 21.18 6.37 -23.85
N VAL A 759 20.08 5.63 -23.68
CA VAL A 759 19.12 5.88 -22.59
C VAL A 759 19.80 5.74 -21.22
N ILE A 760 20.61 4.69 -21.04
CA ILE A 760 21.35 4.44 -19.80
C ILE A 760 22.44 5.51 -19.59
N ALA A 761 23.17 5.88 -20.65
CA ALA A 761 24.19 6.94 -20.58
C ALA A 761 23.57 8.29 -20.16
N ASN A 762 22.43 8.64 -20.77
CA ASN A 762 21.66 9.82 -20.42
C ASN A 762 21.18 9.79 -18.96
N ALA A 763 20.67 8.65 -18.47
CA ALA A 763 20.20 8.53 -17.09
C ALA A 763 21.35 8.72 -16.08
N LYS A 764 22.53 8.14 -16.35
CA LYS A 764 23.73 8.34 -15.53
C LYS A 764 24.21 9.79 -15.54
N ALA A 765 24.25 10.42 -16.72
CA ALA A 765 24.65 11.83 -16.87
C ALA A 765 23.68 12.75 -16.12
N PHE A 766 22.38 12.51 -16.26
CA PHE A 766 21.32 13.26 -15.59
C PHE A 766 21.41 13.16 -14.06
N ALA A 767 21.54 11.94 -13.53
CA ALA A 767 21.70 11.69 -12.11
C ALA A 767 22.94 12.39 -11.53
N ARG A 768 24.09 12.27 -12.18
CA ARG A 768 25.34 12.93 -11.77
C ARG A 768 25.21 14.46 -11.81
N ALA A 769 24.56 15.01 -12.83
CA ALA A 769 24.38 16.45 -12.97
C ALA A 769 23.48 17.03 -11.88
N LEU A 770 22.36 16.36 -11.56
CA LEU A 770 21.50 16.74 -10.44
C LEU A 770 22.28 16.68 -9.12
N ARG A 771 23.04 15.59 -8.88
CA ARG A 771 23.86 15.45 -7.68
C ARG A 771 24.90 16.56 -7.56
N GLY A 772 25.57 16.91 -8.65
CA GLY A 772 26.56 17.99 -8.71
C GLY A 772 25.98 19.38 -8.40
N ARG A 773 24.65 19.54 -8.47
CA ARG A 773 23.91 20.75 -8.13
C ARG A 773 23.26 20.72 -6.74
N GLY A 774 23.63 19.74 -5.90
CA GLY A 774 23.17 19.64 -4.52
C GLY A 774 21.88 18.84 -4.33
N SER A 775 21.30 18.28 -5.38
CA SER A 775 20.16 17.36 -5.23
C SER A 775 20.56 16.04 -4.55
N VAL A 776 19.59 15.39 -3.90
CA VAL A 776 19.77 14.06 -3.30
C VAL A 776 19.24 13.02 -4.28
N ILE A 777 20.11 12.13 -4.76
CA ILE A 777 19.79 11.11 -5.75
C ILE A 777 19.99 9.73 -5.11
N GLU A 778 19.01 8.84 -5.26
CA GLU A 778 19.12 7.46 -4.80
C GLU A 778 19.99 6.60 -5.73
N GLY A 779 20.59 5.56 -5.15
CA GLY A 779 21.42 4.59 -5.85
C GLY A 779 22.92 4.81 -5.64
N ASP A 780 23.70 3.83 -6.05
CA ASP A 780 25.15 3.79 -5.84
C ASP A 780 25.91 4.80 -6.74
N PRO A 781 26.58 5.82 -6.17
CA PRO A 781 27.37 6.79 -6.93
C PRO A 781 28.49 6.17 -7.77
N GLU A 782 29.11 5.08 -7.32
CA GLU A 782 30.21 4.41 -8.03
C GLU A 782 29.72 3.78 -9.34
N ARG A 783 28.45 3.35 -9.37
CA ARG A 783 27.76 2.84 -10.57
C ARG A 783 27.06 3.94 -11.38
N GLY A 784 27.17 5.20 -10.94
CA GLY A 784 26.51 6.35 -11.56
C GLY A 784 25.03 6.48 -11.18
N PHE A 785 24.65 6.02 -9.98
CA PHE A 785 23.31 6.02 -9.38
C PHE A 785 22.31 5.05 -10.02
N THR A 786 22.40 4.81 -11.32
CA THR A 786 21.45 3.96 -12.04
C THR A 786 22.13 3.19 -13.17
N GLU A 787 21.64 1.99 -13.44
CA GLU A 787 22.01 1.14 -14.57
C GLU A 787 20.85 0.98 -15.57
N THR A 788 19.76 1.71 -15.36
CA THR A 788 18.56 1.67 -16.19
C THR A 788 18.28 3.04 -16.79
N HIS A 789 17.05 3.27 -17.25
CA HIS A 789 16.57 4.58 -17.68
C HIS A 789 16.07 5.48 -16.55
N GLN A 790 15.98 4.96 -15.32
CA GLN A 790 15.33 5.67 -14.21
C GLN A 790 16.33 6.48 -13.38
N VAL A 791 15.91 7.66 -12.93
CA VAL A 791 16.61 8.50 -11.96
C VAL A 791 15.64 8.86 -10.84
N LEU A 792 16.09 8.70 -9.59
CA LEU A 792 15.27 8.88 -8.40
C LEU A 792 15.76 10.09 -7.62
N LEU A 793 14.97 11.16 -7.62
CA LEU A 793 15.27 12.40 -6.90
C LEU A 793 14.54 12.39 -5.56
N ARG A 794 15.30 12.39 -4.46
CA ARG A 794 14.78 12.57 -3.11
C ARG A 794 14.70 14.05 -2.76
N THR A 795 13.58 14.44 -2.15
CA THR A 795 13.31 15.78 -1.66
C THR A 795 13.02 15.71 -0.16
N ALA A 796 12.27 16.67 0.40
CA ALA A 796 11.88 16.61 1.80
C ALA A 796 10.72 15.62 2.03
N PRO A 797 10.57 15.08 3.26
CA PRO A 797 9.49 14.17 3.60
C PRO A 797 8.12 14.63 3.11
N ALA A 798 7.39 13.76 2.41
CA ALA A 798 6.05 14.02 1.87
C ALA A 798 5.91 15.25 0.94
N LYS A 799 7.00 15.73 0.33
CA LYS A 799 6.98 16.82 -0.67
C LYS A 799 6.94 16.34 -2.13
N GLY A 800 6.95 15.04 -2.40
CA GLY A 800 6.98 14.48 -3.76
C GLY A 800 5.83 14.96 -4.66
N GLY A 801 4.61 15.05 -4.12
CA GLY A 801 3.45 15.60 -4.83
C GLY A 801 3.59 17.09 -5.17
N THR A 802 4.04 17.88 -4.20
CA THR A 802 4.29 19.33 -4.40
C THR A 802 5.35 19.56 -5.46
N ILE A 803 6.47 18.82 -5.40
CA ILE A 803 7.55 18.95 -6.38
C ILE A 803 7.11 18.53 -7.77
N ALA A 804 6.37 17.42 -7.90
CA ALA A 804 5.82 17.01 -9.18
C ALA A 804 4.89 18.09 -9.78
N GLY A 805 4.05 18.73 -8.96
CA GLY A 805 3.19 19.84 -9.39
C GLY A 805 3.97 21.10 -9.78
N LEU A 806 5.03 21.45 -9.05
CA LEU A 806 5.91 22.57 -9.41
C LEU A 806 6.62 22.32 -10.75
N LEU A 807 7.08 21.10 -10.99
CA LEU A 807 7.66 20.71 -12.27
C LEU A 807 6.61 20.77 -13.40
N GLU A 808 5.40 20.26 -13.16
CA GLU A 808 4.31 20.24 -14.14
C GLU A 808 3.90 21.66 -14.56
N ALA A 809 3.81 22.59 -13.61
CA ALA A 809 3.55 24.02 -13.89
C ALA A 809 4.59 24.66 -14.81
N ASN A 810 5.78 24.07 -14.91
CA ASN A 810 6.87 24.50 -15.80
C ASN A 810 7.04 23.60 -17.03
N ASN A 811 6.03 22.79 -17.39
CA ASN A 811 6.06 21.84 -18.51
C ASN A 811 7.10 20.71 -18.37
N VAL A 812 7.45 20.30 -17.15
CA VAL A 812 8.21 19.09 -16.88
C VAL A 812 7.33 18.12 -16.11
N ILE A 813 6.94 17.00 -16.72
CA ILE A 813 6.08 16.02 -16.03
C ILE A 813 6.88 14.85 -15.48
N THR A 814 6.56 14.48 -14.24
CA THR A 814 7.18 13.40 -13.47
C THR A 814 6.08 12.67 -12.69
N ASN A 815 6.41 11.63 -11.93
CA ASN A 815 5.50 11.06 -10.94
C ASN A 815 6.08 11.19 -9.53
N PRO A 816 5.26 11.53 -8.51
CA PRO A 816 5.66 11.39 -7.12
C PRO A 816 6.14 9.96 -6.85
N GLN A 817 7.16 9.83 -6.01
CA GLN A 817 7.76 8.55 -5.66
C GLN A 817 7.90 8.42 -4.16
N ALA A 818 7.28 7.39 -3.61
CA ALA A 818 7.56 6.94 -2.26
C ALA A 818 8.80 6.04 -2.25
N PHE A 819 9.70 6.30 -1.32
CA PHE A 819 10.88 5.48 -1.07
C PHE A 819 10.60 4.42 0.01
N TYR A 820 11.57 3.52 0.21
CA TYR A 820 11.46 2.43 1.18
C TYR A 820 11.22 2.92 2.62
N ASP A 821 11.65 4.14 2.92
CA ASP A 821 11.48 4.83 4.20
C ASP A 821 10.27 5.78 4.25
N ASP A 822 9.39 5.72 3.25
CA ASP A 822 8.11 6.44 3.28
C ASP A 822 6.99 5.53 3.82
N PRO A 823 6.05 6.08 4.62
CA PRO A 823 4.96 5.28 5.20
C PRO A 823 3.90 4.86 4.18
N SER A 824 3.77 5.59 3.06
CA SER A 824 2.85 5.27 1.95
C SER A 824 3.17 6.09 0.70
N PHE A 825 2.59 5.72 -0.45
CA PHE A 825 2.67 6.52 -1.68
C PHE A 825 2.16 7.95 -1.51
N ALA A 826 1.13 8.16 -0.67
CA ALA A 826 0.63 9.51 -0.37
C ALA A 826 1.66 10.38 0.36
N ALA A 827 2.65 9.76 1.01
CA ALA A 827 3.73 10.42 1.73
C ALA A 827 5.02 10.48 0.91
N ALA A 828 4.92 10.34 -0.41
CA ALA A 828 6.07 10.32 -1.31
C ALA A 828 7.06 11.45 -1.01
N SER A 829 8.31 11.10 -0.73
CA SER A 829 9.39 12.04 -0.38
C SER A 829 10.30 12.36 -1.56
N GLY A 830 9.82 12.17 -2.79
CA GLY A 830 10.56 12.56 -3.99
C GLY A 830 9.78 12.35 -5.27
N VAL A 831 10.50 12.37 -6.39
CA VAL A 831 9.95 12.14 -7.73
C VAL A 831 10.79 11.11 -8.46
N ARG A 832 10.12 10.31 -9.29
CA ARG A 832 10.75 9.33 -10.16
C ARG A 832 10.75 9.87 -11.59
N MET A 833 11.91 9.82 -12.21
CA MET A 833 12.17 10.35 -13.55
C MET A 833 12.74 9.26 -14.46
N GLY A 834 12.57 9.43 -15.76
CA GLY A 834 13.10 8.56 -16.81
C GLY A 834 13.58 9.34 -18.02
N THR A 835 14.64 8.88 -18.66
CA THR A 835 15.30 9.57 -19.79
C THR A 835 14.86 9.08 -21.17
N GLN A 836 14.12 7.98 -21.23
CA GLN A 836 13.82 7.19 -22.44
C GLN A 836 13.10 8.00 -23.53
N GLU A 837 12.11 8.81 -23.15
CA GLU A 837 11.33 9.58 -24.13
C GLU A 837 12.16 10.68 -24.76
N MET A 838 12.83 11.50 -23.94
CA MET A 838 13.61 12.63 -24.45
C MET A 838 14.85 12.17 -25.21
N THR A 839 15.40 11.01 -24.84
CA THR A 839 16.41 10.31 -25.67
C THR A 839 15.85 9.99 -27.05
N ARG A 840 14.58 9.57 -27.14
CA ARG A 840 13.89 9.30 -28.42
C ARG A 840 13.83 10.54 -29.32
N TYR A 841 13.70 11.71 -28.71
CA TYR A 841 13.70 13.03 -29.35
C TYR A 841 15.10 13.62 -29.59
N GLY A 842 16.16 12.85 -29.34
CA GLY A 842 17.53 13.25 -29.68
C GLY A 842 18.31 13.91 -28.54
N MET A 843 17.75 14.04 -27.32
CA MET A 843 18.54 14.51 -26.18
C MET A 843 19.68 13.54 -25.87
N LYS A 844 20.87 14.09 -25.67
CA LYS A 844 22.09 13.41 -25.24
C LYS A 844 22.51 13.90 -23.86
N GLU A 845 23.66 13.43 -23.37
CA GLU A 845 24.13 13.64 -22.01
C GLU A 845 24.23 15.12 -21.63
N GLU A 846 24.74 15.96 -22.54
CA GLU A 846 24.86 17.41 -22.35
C GLU A 846 23.51 18.11 -22.15
N ASN A 847 22.47 17.66 -22.88
CA ASN A 847 21.13 18.25 -22.78
C ASN A 847 20.45 17.85 -21.46
N PHE A 848 20.71 16.62 -20.99
CA PHE A 848 20.26 16.19 -19.67
C PHE A 848 21.01 16.91 -18.54
N GLN A 849 22.27 17.30 -18.74
CA GLN A 849 23.00 18.14 -17.77
C GLN A 849 22.42 19.56 -17.69
N GLU A 850 22.02 20.14 -18.82
CA GLU A 850 21.31 21.42 -18.87
C GLU A 850 19.94 21.33 -18.19
N LEU A 851 19.15 20.30 -18.52
CA LEU A 851 17.86 20.03 -17.88
C LEU A 851 17.99 19.84 -16.37
N ALA A 852 19.02 19.13 -15.90
CA ALA A 852 19.31 18.99 -14.47
C ALA A 852 19.55 20.35 -13.78
N GLY A 853 20.09 21.34 -14.49
CA GLY A 853 20.20 22.72 -14.01
C GLY A 853 18.86 23.33 -13.69
N LEU A 854 17.95 23.33 -14.67
CA LEU A 854 16.59 23.87 -14.50
C LEU A 854 15.84 23.15 -13.38
N LEU A 855 15.91 21.81 -13.34
CA LEU A 855 15.21 21.03 -12.32
C LEU A 855 15.73 21.29 -10.91
N ALA A 856 17.06 21.39 -10.74
CA ALA A 856 17.65 21.71 -9.44
C ALA A 856 17.18 23.09 -8.93
N GLU A 857 17.08 24.09 -9.81
CA GLU A 857 16.55 25.42 -9.46
C GLU A 857 15.07 25.38 -9.08
N ILE A 858 14.23 24.71 -9.88
CA ILE A 858 12.78 24.58 -9.59
C ILE A 858 12.56 23.87 -8.25
N VAL A 859 13.33 22.81 -7.97
CA VAL A 859 13.21 22.06 -6.71
C VAL A 859 13.67 22.87 -5.50
N ALA A 860 14.72 23.69 -5.67
CA ALA A 860 15.27 24.49 -4.58
C ALA A 860 14.46 25.76 -4.26
N ASP A 861 13.91 26.44 -5.28
CA ASP A 861 13.31 27.78 -5.13
C ASP A 861 11.89 27.89 -5.71
N GLY A 862 11.29 26.80 -6.19
CA GLY A 862 9.99 26.80 -6.88
C GLY A 862 8.83 27.28 -6.01
N GLU A 863 8.86 26.99 -4.70
CA GLU A 863 7.81 27.46 -3.77
C GLU A 863 7.85 28.99 -3.54
N ASN A 864 8.96 29.66 -3.87
CA ASN A 864 9.14 31.10 -3.68
C ASN A 864 8.92 31.93 -4.96
N LYS A 865 8.53 31.30 -6.07
CA LYS A 865 8.31 31.96 -7.37
C LYS A 865 6.86 31.88 -7.82
N PRO A 866 6.42 32.77 -8.72
CA PRO A 866 5.14 32.61 -9.39
C PRO A 866 5.06 31.27 -10.14
N GLU A 867 3.87 30.69 -10.19
CA GLU A 867 3.60 29.47 -10.95
C GLU A 867 4.07 29.62 -12.40
N GLY A 868 4.82 28.63 -12.90
CA GLY A 868 5.35 28.63 -14.27
C GLY A 868 6.54 29.58 -14.52
N PHE A 869 7.24 30.07 -13.50
CA PHE A 869 8.37 31.00 -13.66
C PHE A 869 9.45 30.53 -14.66
N TRP A 870 9.77 29.23 -14.68
CA TRP A 870 10.76 28.63 -15.60
C TRP A 870 10.16 28.11 -16.91
N LEU A 871 8.84 28.27 -17.14
CA LEU A 871 8.14 27.74 -18.31
C LEU A 871 8.79 28.16 -19.63
N GLY A 872 9.25 29.41 -19.73
CA GLY A 872 9.95 29.92 -20.91
C GLY A 872 11.27 29.21 -21.19
N ALA A 873 12.06 28.95 -20.14
CA ALA A 873 13.34 28.25 -20.25
C ALA A 873 13.14 26.78 -20.64
N VAL A 874 12.18 26.09 -20.00
CA VAL A 874 11.83 24.70 -20.34
C VAL A 874 11.31 24.59 -21.76
N LYS A 875 10.42 25.49 -22.20
CA LYS A 875 9.94 25.53 -23.60
C LYS A 875 11.06 25.78 -24.59
N SER A 876 12.01 26.67 -24.27
CA SER A 876 13.17 26.94 -25.11
C SER A 876 14.04 25.69 -25.28
N LEU A 877 14.34 24.99 -24.17
CA LEU A 877 15.09 23.73 -24.21
C LEU A 877 14.33 22.67 -25.00
N ARG A 878 13.04 22.46 -24.69
CA ARG A 878 12.19 21.47 -25.37
C ARG A 878 12.06 21.74 -26.88
N GLY A 879 12.02 23.02 -27.28
CA GLY A 879 11.89 23.44 -28.68
C GLY A 879 13.02 22.95 -29.59
N GLY A 880 14.19 22.63 -29.05
CA GLY A 880 15.29 22.00 -29.80
C GLY A 880 15.08 20.52 -30.13
N PHE A 881 14.07 19.87 -29.54
CA PHE A 881 13.91 18.40 -29.58
C PHE A 881 12.52 17.97 -30.07
N THR A 882 11.85 18.72 -30.94
CA THR A 882 10.49 18.37 -31.40
C THR A 882 10.44 17.25 -32.45
N THR A 883 11.59 16.91 -33.06
CA THR A 883 11.71 15.85 -34.06
C THR A 883 12.19 14.55 -33.40
N MET A 884 11.55 13.43 -33.73
CA MET A 884 11.92 12.13 -33.18
C MET A 884 13.09 11.53 -33.97
N HIS A 885 14.10 11.00 -33.28
CA HIS A 885 15.32 10.42 -33.87
C HIS A 885 15.28 8.90 -33.94
N TYR A 886 14.82 8.25 -32.86
CA TYR A 886 14.71 6.79 -32.80
C TYR A 886 13.36 6.31 -33.35
N CYS A 887 13.13 6.55 -34.63
CA CYS A 887 11.96 6.09 -35.39
C CYS A 887 12.32 5.75 -36.83
N LEU A 888 11.44 5.05 -37.53
CA LEU A 888 11.53 4.88 -38.98
C LEU A 888 10.81 6.04 -39.70
N PRO A 889 11.20 6.34 -40.97
CA PRO A 889 10.61 7.45 -41.75
C PRO A 889 9.10 7.36 -42.00
#